data_AF-A0A5E3WRP9-F1
#
_entry.id   AF-A0A5E3WRP9-F1
#
_cell.length_a   1.000
_cell.length_b   1.000
_cell.length_c   1.000
_cell.angle_alpha   90.00
_cell.angle_beta   90.00
_cell.angle_gamma   90.00
#
_symmetry.space_group_name_H-M   'P 1'
#
loop_
_entity.id
_entity.type
_entity.pdbx_description
1 polymer ?
#
loop_
_entity_poly.entity_id
_entity_poly.type
_entity_poly.pdbx_seq_one_letter_code
_entity_poly.pdbx_strand_id
1 'polypeptide(L)'
;MSNSDPARPLDPHRVHAETGIQQFDVFIAGSGPIGATYARLLVDRGFSVCMVDIGDLQDAAHPAAHHKNEIRFRKDIDAFVRVIQGALSTVSIPTSSTNLPTLDPSAFGGRNQGASASIYHGRNPRQDIQKNLAAEAVTRCVGGMATHWTCATPEFHRDVERPRIFEDRERDDKEWELLYEAARGLIGTSDKEFDRSIRHNVVLNALKGVKDYEARGVKALPLACHRIGEKGDGPYVRWHSAENVYGGPEFFKKVPEPGKGVFRLLDNTRCTKLIPKPGGASVVDIGLVEVQDLLAVMDQKDKVDFVINAKAFVIASGAMGTPQILANSGFGGMRDQIDDKNVLIPNLGKYITEQPMAFCQIVLRQELVNDVTSRNHPDWWQERVRDHRKRFPNDPVPIPFLDPEPQVTIPFSPEFPWHTQIHRDAFSYGEAGPLVDPRVVVDLRFFGKQKPDVNNRIIFEDEVDDAYGMPQPTFEYVPDEESARLSSRMMKDMTDVANVLGGYLPGSNPQFMTPGLALHLGGTTRLGRESEKAESVADYNSLVWNTKNLYVAGNGVIPTAFASNPTLTSMALAIRSAASLMEYLSSSEGKKGSSGTRPATSPTKAEELKWLVDKSNKNYPKHKELRELDNVVLTHPVHA
;
A
#
# COMPACT_ATOMS: atom_id res chain seq x y z
N MET A 1 9.10 20.41 -24.82
CA MET A 1 7.91 20.57 -25.69
C MET A 1 8.30 20.36 -27.15
N SER A 2 8.07 19.17 -27.71
CA SER A 2 7.77 18.93 -29.15
C SER A 2 7.57 17.42 -29.40
N ASN A 3 6.40 16.91 -29.03
CA ASN A 3 5.76 15.75 -29.64
C ASN A 3 4.27 15.83 -29.28
N SER A 4 3.61 16.85 -29.82
CA SER A 4 2.15 16.84 -29.89
C SER A 4 1.78 15.88 -31.01
N ASP A 5 1.59 14.61 -30.66
CA ASP A 5 0.72 13.73 -31.43
C ASP A 5 -0.57 14.52 -31.71
N PRO A 6 -0.97 14.75 -32.98
CA PRO A 6 -2.16 15.54 -33.30
C PRO A 6 -3.32 15.00 -32.47
N ALA A 7 -3.87 15.86 -31.60
CA ALA A 7 -4.83 15.46 -30.57
C ALA A 7 -5.96 14.64 -31.21
N ARG A 8 -5.89 13.30 -31.03
CA ARG A 8 -6.98 12.40 -31.40
C ARG A 8 -8.23 12.95 -30.70
N PRO A 9 -9.31 13.26 -31.42
CA PRO A 9 -10.52 13.76 -30.79
C PRO A 9 -11.08 12.65 -29.90
N LEU A 10 -11.07 12.88 -28.58
CA LEU A 10 -11.58 11.95 -27.58
C LEU A 10 -12.94 12.42 -27.07
N ASP A 11 -13.89 11.49 -26.99
CA ASP A 11 -15.23 11.77 -26.47
C ASP A 11 -15.22 11.80 -24.93
N PRO A 12 -16.09 12.63 -24.30
CA PRO A 12 -16.31 12.54 -22.86
C PRO A 12 -16.81 11.15 -22.45
N HIS A 13 -16.29 10.63 -21.35
CA HIS A 13 -16.76 9.36 -20.81
C HIS A 13 -18.24 9.44 -20.40
N ARG A 14 -18.99 8.34 -20.60
CA ARG A 14 -20.45 8.25 -20.34
C ARG A 14 -20.87 8.64 -18.91
N VAL A 15 -19.95 8.51 -17.96
CA VAL A 15 -20.16 8.90 -16.55
C VAL A 15 -20.64 10.35 -16.39
N HIS A 16 -20.22 11.25 -17.29
CA HIS A 16 -20.66 12.65 -17.29
C HIS A 16 -22.16 12.77 -17.58
N ALA A 17 -22.65 12.03 -18.58
CA ALA A 17 -24.08 11.99 -18.92
C ALA A 17 -24.90 11.29 -17.82
N GLU A 18 -24.40 10.19 -17.28
CA GLU A 18 -25.07 9.41 -16.21
C GLU A 18 -25.25 10.20 -14.90
N THR A 19 -24.30 11.09 -14.60
CA THR A 19 -24.33 11.92 -13.38
C THR A 19 -24.92 13.30 -13.62
N GLY A 20 -25.04 13.75 -14.86
CA GLY A 20 -25.34 15.13 -15.22
C GLY A 20 -24.21 16.12 -14.88
N ILE A 21 -23.03 15.63 -14.49
CA ILE A 21 -21.88 16.45 -14.10
C ILE A 21 -21.00 16.68 -15.32
N GLN A 22 -20.90 17.92 -15.80
CA GLN A 22 -20.04 18.27 -16.93
C GLN A 22 -18.54 18.30 -16.56
N GLN A 23 -18.24 18.61 -15.30
CA GLN A 23 -16.90 18.67 -14.75
C GLN A 23 -16.95 18.26 -13.27
N PHE A 24 -16.26 17.18 -12.92
CA PHE A 24 -16.13 16.76 -11.52
C PHE A 24 -15.28 17.75 -10.73
N ASP A 25 -15.47 17.81 -9.42
CA ASP A 25 -14.57 18.58 -8.56
C ASP A 25 -13.19 17.93 -8.55
N VAL A 26 -13.13 16.60 -8.41
CA VAL A 26 -11.87 15.85 -8.36
C VAL A 26 -11.92 14.59 -9.20
N PHE A 27 -10.85 14.33 -9.95
CA PHE A 27 -10.53 13.04 -10.52
C PHE A 27 -9.47 12.32 -9.68
N ILE A 28 -9.61 11.01 -9.46
CA ILE A 28 -8.64 10.18 -8.73
C ILE A 28 -8.28 8.95 -9.58
N ALA A 29 -6.99 8.70 -9.81
CA ALA A 29 -6.51 7.44 -10.36
C ALA A 29 -6.00 6.53 -9.22
N GLY A 30 -6.55 5.32 -9.12
CA GLY A 30 -6.22 4.32 -8.11
C GLY A 30 -7.20 4.31 -6.92
N SER A 31 -7.73 3.13 -6.59
CA SER A 31 -8.71 2.91 -5.51
C SER A 31 -8.12 2.25 -4.25
N GLY A 32 -6.79 2.18 -4.16
CA GLY A 32 -6.09 1.72 -2.96
C GLY A 32 -6.40 2.58 -1.73
N PRO A 33 -5.88 2.22 -0.54
CA PRO A 33 -6.22 2.91 0.72
C PRO A 33 -5.90 4.41 0.69
N ILE A 34 -4.92 4.82 -0.10
CA ILE A 34 -4.54 6.22 -0.28
C ILE A 34 -5.54 6.97 -1.16
N GLY A 35 -5.94 6.41 -2.31
CA GLY A 35 -7.00 7.00 -3.14
C GLY A 35 -8.34 7.03 -2.41
N ALA A 36 -8.65 5.97 -1.66
CA ALA A 36 -9.81 5.91 -0.77
C ALA A 36 -9.82 7.03 0.28
N THR A 37 -8.64 7.38 0.82
CA THR A 37 -8.50 8.49 1.78
C THR A 37 -8.94 9.81 1.15
N TYR A 38 -8.48 10.16 -0.05
CA TYR A 38 -8.96 11.36 -0.75
C TYR A 38 -10.46 11.30 -1.01
N ALA A 39 -10.95 10.19 -1.60
CA ALA A 39 -12.37 10.04 -1.93
C ALA A 39 -13.25 10.23 -0.70
N ARG A 40 -12.93 9.55 0.41
CA ARG A 40 -13.68 9.66 1.66
C ARG A 40 -13.77 11.11 2.14
N LEU A 41 -12.62 11.79 2.24
CA LEU A 41 -12.55 13.15 2.76
C LEU A 41 -13.33 14.14 1.91
N LEU A 42 -13.18 14.06 0.59
CA LEU A 42 -13.81 14.95 -0.38
C LEU A 42 -15.33 14.73 -0.47
N VAL A 43 -15.76 13.47 -0.62
CA VAL A 43 -17.18 13.12 -0.74
C VAL A 43 -17.93 13.47 0.53
N ASP A 44 -17.31 13.29 1.70
CA ASP A 44 -17.90 13.68 2.99
C ASP A 44 -18.20 15.18 3.11
N ARG A 45 -17.60 16.02 2.26
CA ARG A 45 -17.77 17.47 2.21
C ARG A 45 -18.57 17.95 1.00
N GLY A 46 -19.21 17.05 0.26
CA GLY A 46 -20.08 17.42 -0.84
C GLY A 46 -19.35 17.61 -2.17
N PHE A 47 -18.06 17.29 -2.27
CA PHE A 47 -17.31 17.35 -3.54
C PHE A 47 -17.64 16.15 -4.42
N SER A 48 -17.85 16.42 -5.71
CA SER A 48 -18.05 15.38 -6.72
C SER A 48 -16.72 14.76 -7.12
N VAL A 49 -16.63 13.43 -7.05
CA VAL A 49 -15.40 12.67 -7.27
C VAL A 49 -15.63 11.58 -8.30
N CYS A 50 -14.81 11.56 -9.35
CA CYS A 50 -14.69 10.45 -10.28
C CYS A 50 -13.37 9.72 -10.04
N MET A 51 -13.43 8.47 -9.66
CA MET A 51 -12.28 7.60 -9.42
C MET A 51 -12.20 6.53 -10.51
N VAL A 52 -11.00 6.19 -10.95
CA VAL A 52 -10.77 5.04 -11.84
C VAL A 52 -9.81 4.06 -11.18
N ASP A 53 -10.05 2.78 -11.39
CA ASP A 53 -9.07 1.73 -11.10
C ASP A 53 -8.88 0.88 -12.36
N ILE A 54 -7.62 0.54 -12.63
CA ILE A 54 -7.27 -0.32 -13.76
C ILE A 54 -7.74 -1.76 -13.54
N GLY A 55 -7.86 -2.18 -12.28
CA GLY A 55 -8.28 -3.53 -11.91
C GLY A 55 -9.78 -3.67 -11.72
N ASP A 56 -10.19 -4.93 -11.62
CA ASP A 56 -11.59 -5.34 -11.48
C ASP A 56 -12.12 -5.21 -10.05
N LEU A 57 -13.45 -5.07 -9.92
CA LEU A 57 -14.17 -5.12 -8.66
C LEU A 57 -14.48 -6.58 -8.28
N GLN A 58 -13.70 -7.14 -7.35
CA GLN A 58 -13.79 -8.58 -7.01
C GLN A 58 -15.03 -8.95 -6.19
N ASP A 59 -15.47 -8.08 -5.27
CA ASP A 59 -16.67 -8.26 -4.45
C ASP A 59 -17.49 -6.98 -4.45
N ALA A 60 -18.65 -7.01 -5.09
CA ALA A 60 -19.56 -5.86 -5.19
C ALA A 60 -20.32 -5.59 -3.88
N ALA A 61 -20.52 -6.60 -3.02
CA ALA A 61 -21.16 -6.42 -1.71
C ALA A 61 -20.20 -5.79 -0.71
N HIS A 62 -18.91 -6.08 -0.86
CA HIS A 62 -17.84 -5.52 -0.05
C HIS A 62 -16.69 -4.96 -0.90
N PRO A 63 -16.91 -3.84 -1.62
CA PRO A 63 -15.87 -3.25 -2.47
C PRO A 63 -14.60 -2.95 -1.68
N ALA A 64 -13.46 -3.36 -2.24
CA ALA A 64 -12.13 -3.15 -1.66
C ALA A 64 -11.89 -3.83 -0.30
N ALA A 65 -12.68 -4.85 0.06
CA ALA A 65 -12.51 -5.58 1.32
C ALA A 65 -11.26 -6.47 1.33
N HIS A 66 -10.73 -6.70 2.53
CA HIS A 66 -9.60 -7.60 2.68
C HIS A 66 -10.03 -9.06 2.43
N HIS A 67 -9.40 -9.73 1.46
CA HIS A 67 -9.75 -11.11 1.09
C HIS A 67 -9.53 -12.12 2.24
N LYS A 68 -8.60 -11.84 3.15
CA LYS A 68 -8.34 -12.66 4.36
C LYS A 68 -9.54 -12.67 5.33
N ASN A 69 -10.53 -11.81 5.12
CA ASN A 69 -11.76 -11.81 5.90
C ASN A 69 -12.72 -12.95 5.52
N GLU A 70 -12.50 -13.64 4.41
CA GLU A 70 -13.29 -14.82 4.07
C GLU A 70 -13.09 -15.93 5.11
N ILE A 71 -14.20 -16.59 5.50
CA ILE A 71 -14.18 -17.61 6.56
C ILE A 71 -13.16 -18.72 6.26
N ARG A 72 -12.98 -19.09 4.99
CA ARG A 72 -12.02 -20.13 4.61
C ARG A 72 -10.59 -19.78 5.00
N PHE A 73 -10.14 -18.54 4.78
CA PHE A 73 -8.77 -18.11 5.09
C PHE A 73 -8.55 -17.85 6.58
N ARG A 74 -9.62 -17.57 7.31
CA ARG A 74 -9.58 -17.53 8.78
C ARG A 74 -9.45 -18.91 9.43
N LYS A 75 -9.86 -19.97 8.71
CA LYS A 75 -9.74 -21.37 9.14
C LYS A 75 -8.47 -22.02 8.61
N ASP A 76 -7.99 -21.60 7.45
CA ASP A 76 -6.78 -22.04 6.78
C ASP A 76 -6.00 -20.82 6.28
N ILE A 77 -5.17 -20.27 7.16
CA ILE A 77 -4.38 -19.06 6.89
C ILE A 77 -3.28 -19.31 5.85
N ASP A 78 -2.77 -20.53 5.78
CA ASP A 78 -1.67 -20.89 4.88
C ASP A 78 -2.14 -20.93 3.41
N ALA A 79 -3.44 -21.21 3.16
CA ALA A 79 -4.02 -21.09 1.83
C ALA A 79 -4.02 -19.64 1.28
N PHE A 80 -3.98 -18.62 2.14
CA PHE A 80 -4.03 -17.22 1.73
C PHE A 80 -2.75 -16.77 1.00
N VAL A 81 -1.62 -17.49 1.17
CA VAL A 81 -0.38 -17.28 0.41
C VAL A 81 -0.65 -17.27 -1.10
N ARG A 82 -1.53 -18.17 -1.56
CA ARG A 82 -1.85 -18.33 -2.99
C ARG A 82 -2.66 -17.16 -3.53
N VAL A 83 -3.48 -16.53 -2.69
CA VAL A 83 -4.22 -15.32 -3.05
C VAL A 83 -3.25 -14.17 -3.30
N ILE A 84 -2.28 -14.01 -2.40
CA ILE A 84 -1.24 -13.00 -2.54
C ILE A 84 -0.42 -13.24 -3.81
N GLN A 85 0.09 -14.46 -4.01
CA GLN A 85 0.89 -14.81 -5.19
C GLN A 85 0.13 -14.57 -6.51
N GLY A 86 -1.17 -14.88 -6.56
CA GLY A 86 -2.01 -14.60 -7.72
C GLY A 86 -2.31 -13.12 -7.95
N ALA A 87 -2.19 -12.28 -6.91
CA ALA A 87 -2.47 -10.84 -6.98
C ALA A 87 -1.23 -9.98 -7.32
N LEU A 88 -0.03 -10.52 -7.18
CA LEU A 88 1.23 -9.80 -7.42
C LEU A 88 1.71 -9.99 -8.86
N SER A 89 1.64 -8.93 -9.65
CA SER A 89 2.21 -8.85 -11.00
C SER A 89 3.60 -8.23 -10.93
N THR A 90 4.65 -9.01 -11.18
CA THR A 90 6.04 -8.51 -11.21
C THR A 90 6.20 -7.37 -12.22
N VAL A 91 6.95 -6.34 -11.82
CA VAL A 91 7.07 -5.08 -12.56
C VAL A 91 8.02 -5.17 -13.75
N SER A 92 9.23 -5.69 -13.53
CA SER A 92 10.28 -5.75 -14.55
C SER A 92 11.02 -7.08 -14.53
N ILE A 93 10.61 -7.99 -15.43
CA ILE A 93 11.20 -9.33 -15.54
C ILE A 93 12.25 -9.30 -16.65
N PRO A 94 13.55 -9.47 -16.37
CA PRO A 94 14.59 -9.44 -17.39
C PRO A 94 14.46 -10.60 -18.39
N THR A 95 15.03 -10.44 -19.58
CA THR A 95 15.18 -11.55 -20.53
C THR A 95 16.12 -12.62 -19.96
N SER A 96 15.98 -13.87 -20.44
CA SER A 96 16.83 -14.98 -20.02
C SER A 96 17.44 -15.68 -21.23
N SER A 97 18.73 -15.98 -21.12
CA SER A 97 19.49 -16.81 -22.07
C SER A 97 19.59 -18.27 -21.62
N THR A 98 18.82 -18.70 -20.61
CA THR A 98 18.84 -20.09 -20.13
C THR A 98 18.53 -21.05 -21.27
N ASN A 99 19.53 -21.84 -21.66
CA ASN A 99 19.38 -22.93 -22.61
C ASN A 99 18.90 -24.18 -21.86
N LEU A 100 17.87 -24.86 -22.38
CA LEU A 100 17.41 -26.14 -21.87
C LEU A 100 17.98 -27.26 -22.76
N PRO A 101 19.17 -27.82 -22.44
CA PRO A 101 19.89 -28.71 -23.34
C PRO A 101 19.19 -30.07 -23.55
N THR A 102 18.20 -30.38 -22.71
CA THR A 102 17.39 -31.60 -22.72
C THR A 102 16.11 -31.47 -23.54
N LEU A 103 15.90 -30.36 -24.27
CA LEU A 103 14.82 -30.28 -25.26
C LEU A 103 14.99 -31.37 -26.32
N ASP A 104 13.88 -31.93 -26.76
CA ASP A 104 13.85 -32.88 -27.88
C ASP A 104 14.61 -32.27 -29.08
N PRO A 105 15.54 -32.98 -29.72
CA PRO A 105 16.31 -32.46 -30.85
C PRO A 105 15.45 -32.00 -32.04
N SER A 106 14.21 -32.48 -32.17
CA SER A 106 13.24 -32.05 -33.18
C SER A 106 12.47 -30.77 -32.79
N ALA A 107 12.50 -30.39 -31.51
CA ALA A 107 11.84 -29.18 -31.03
C ALA A 107 12.61 -27.92 -31.47
N PHE A 108 11.88 -26.83 -31.72
CA PHE A 108 12.51 -25.54 -32.00
C PHE A 108 13.37 -25.09 -30.81
N GLY A 109 14.69 -25.03 -31.01
CA GLY A 109 15.63 -24.45 -30.06
C GLY A 109 16.19 -23.17 -30.63
N GLY A 110 16.10 -22.06 -29.89
CA GLY A 110 16.61 -20.73 -30.30
C GLY A 110 18.14 -20.62 -30.44
N ARG A 111 18.85 -21.72 -30.72
CA ARG A 111 20.32 -21.85 -30.71
C ARG A 111 21.07 -21.03 -31.78
N ASN A 112 20.38 -20.30 -32.66
CA ASN A 112 20.98 -19.83 -33.92
C ASN A 112 21.26 -18.31 -34.04
N GLN A 113 21.15 -17.50 -32.99
CA GLN A 113 21.54 -16.08 -33.07
C GLN A 113 22.35 -15.67 -31.83
N GLY A 114 23.67 -15.52 -32.01
CA GLY A 114 24.69 -15.39 -30.95
C GLY A 114 24.25 -14.62 -29.71
N ALA A 115 24.43 -15.24 -28.54
CA ALA A 115 24.25 -14.69 -27.18
C ALA A 115 22.94 -13.93 -26.87
N SER A 116 22.00 -13.83 -27.81
CA SER A 116 20.84 -12.95 -27.68
C SER A 116 19.73 -13.70 -26.96
N ALA A 117 19.38 -13.23 -25.77
CA ALA A 117 18.28 -13.79 -24.98
C ALA A 117 16.96 -13.61 -25.74
N SER A 118 16.15 -14.67 -25.81
CA SER A 118 14.81 -14.57 -26.42
C SER A 118 13.93 -13.62 -25.59
N ILE A 119 13.13 -12.81 -26.27
CA ILE A 119 12.10 -11.96 -25.66
C ILE A 119 10.77 -12.71 -25.77
N TYR A 120 10.18 -13.05 -24.64
CA TYR A 120 8.93 -13.81 -24.56
C TYR A 120 8.28 -13.56 -23.18
N HIS A 121 6.98 -13.87 -23.04
CA HIS A 121 6.20 -13.76 -21.79
C HIS A 121 6.29 -12.40 -21.07
N GLY A 122 6.17 -11.28 -21.79
CA GLY A 122 6.16 -9.95 -21.15
C GLY A 122 7.46 -9.58 -20.44
N ARG A 123 8.58 -10.21 -20.81
CA ARG A 123 9.91 -9.87 -20.28
C ARG A 123 10.40 -8.54 -20.84
N ASN A 124 11.03 -7.76 -19.98
CA ASN A 124 11.68 -6.50 -20.29
C ASN A 124 13.11 -6.73 -20.82
N PRO A 125 13.39 -6.49 -22.12
CA PRO A 125 14.73 -6.64 -22.69
C PRO A 125 15.73 -5.55 -22.25
N ARG A 126 15.26 -4.48 -21.62
CA ARG A 126 16.07 -3.34 -21.18
C ARG A 126 16.51 -3.46 -19.72
N GLN A 127 15.95 -4.43 -18.98
CA GLN A 127 16.28 -4.62 -17.57
C GLN A 127 17.62 -5.33 -17.37
N ASP A 128 18.56 -4.63 -16.73
CA ASP A 128 19.77 -5.24 -16.20
C ASP A 128 19.43 -6.05 -14.94
N ILE A 129 19.80 -7.34 -14.92
CA ILE A 129 19.55 -8.27 -13.82
C ILE A 129 20.26 -7.80 -12.54
N GLN A 130 21.43 -7.17 -12.64
CA GLN A 130 22.24 -6.76 -11.49
C GLN A 130 21.74 -5.47 -10.83
N LYS A 131 20.86 -4.72 -11.49
CA LYS A 131 20.33 -3.43 -11.03
C LYS A 131 18.81 -3.46 -10.83
N ASN A 132 18.24 -4.65 -10.67
CA ASN A 132 16.80 -4.85 -10.63
C ASN A 132 16.25 -4.92 -9.21
N LEU A 133 15.02 -4.43 -9.01
CA LEU A 133 14.15 -4.84 -7.92
C LEU A 133 13.30 -6.02 -8.42
N ALA A 134 13.93 -7.19 -8.52
CA ALA A 134 13.40 -8.33 -9.28
C ALA A 134 12.09 -8.92 -8.74
N ALA A 135 11.74 -8.65 -7.49
CA ALA A 135 10.48 -9.07 -6.87
C ALA A 135 9.49 -7.92 -6.67
N GLU A 136 9.83 -6.70 -7.10
CA GLU A 136 8.88 -5.59 -7.09
C GLU A 136 7.67 -5.97 -7.93
N ALA A 137 6.48 -5.78 -7.35
CA ALA A 137 5.24 -6.19 -7.95
C ALA A 137 4.14 -5.15 -7.72
N VAL A 138 3.13 -5.16 -8.57
CA VAL A 138 1.94 -4.34 -8.43
C VAL A 138 0.69 -5.22 -8.36
N THR A 139 -0.35 -4.70 -7.72
CA THR A 139 -1.66 -5.34 -7.68
C THR A 139 -2.70 -4.43 -8.30
N ARG A 140 -3.46 -4.99 -9.23
CA ARG A 140 -4.50 -4.30 -9.99
C ARG A 140 -5.85 -4.93 -9.64
N CYS A 141 -6.53 -4.31 -8.69
CA CYS A 141 -7.90 -4.62 -8.29
C CYS A 141 -8.46 -3.46 -7.48
N VAL A 142 -9.78 -3.33 -7.39
CA VAL A 142 -10.39 -2.34 -6.52
C VAL A 142 -9.93 -2.56 -5.07
N GLY A 143 -9.32 -1.54 -4.46
CA GLY A 143 -8.67 -1.62 -3.14
C GLY A 143 -7.16 -1.86 -3.15
N GLY A 144 -6.59 -2.21 -4.31
CA GLY A 144 -5.15 -2.43 -4.48
C GLY A 144 -4.56 -3.46 -3.53
N MET A 145 -3.32 -3.25 -3.07
CA MET A 145 -2.64 -4.17 -2.16
C MET A 145 -3.30 -4.28 -0.77
N ALA A 146 -4.14 -3.33 -0.37
CA ALA A 146 -4.86 -3.42 0.91
C ALA A 146 -5.85 -4.59 0.97
N THR A 147 -6.16 -5.21 -0.17
CA THR A 147 -6.97 -6.44 -0.23
C THR A 147 -6.24 -7.66 0.34
N HIS A 148 -4.91 -7.63 0.44
CA HIS A 148 -4.10 -8.76 0.90
C HIS A 148 -2.90 -8.39 1.79
N TRP A 149 -2.72 -7.11 2.10
CA TRP A 149 -1.63 -6.63 2.97
C TRP A 149 -1.68 -7.22 4.39
N THR A 150 -0.59 -7.03 5.12
CA THR A 150 -0.40 -7.58 6.47
C THR A 150 -1.00 -6.70 7.57
N CYS A 151 -1.50 -5.51 7.19
CA CYS A 151 -2.13 -4.52 8.06
C CYS A 151 -1.21 -3.86 9.10
N ALA A 152 0.11 -4.06 9.03
CA ALA A 152 1.06 -3.37 9.91
C ALA A 152 1.05 -1.85 9.65
N THR A 153 0.80 -1.08 10.70
CA THR A 153 0.67 0.39 10.63
C THR A 153 1.53 1.09 11.71
N PRO A 154 2.86 0.86 11.72
CA PRO A 154 3.76 1.62 12.59
C PRO A 154 3.84 3.09 12.15
N GLU A 155 4.14 3.96 13.11
CA GLU A 155 4.54 5.34 12.84
C GLU A 155 6.03 5.41 12.57
N PHE A 156 6.43 6.32 11.68
CA PHE A 156 7.85 6.54 11.40
C PHE A 156 8.57 7.21 12.57
N HIS A 157 9.78 6.75 12.84
CA HIS A 157 10.65 7.36 13.83
C HIS A 157 10.87 8.85 13.54
N ARG A 158 10.54 9.69 14.53
CA ARG A 158 10.53 11.16 14.49
C ARG A 158 11.75 11.79 13.82
N ASP A 159 12.95 11.33 14.19
CA ASP A 159 14.20 11.99 13.79
C ASP A 159 14.91 11.35 12.59
N VAL A 160 14.44 10.20 12.10
CA VAL A 160 15.15 9.46 11.04
C VAL A 160 14.26 9.16 9.85
N GLU A 161 13.11 8.55 10.10
CA GLU A 161 12.23 8.07 9.04
C GLU A 161 11.21 9.15 8.64
N ARG A 162 10.73 9.94 9.60
CA ARG A 162 9.66 10.89 9.38
C ARG A 162 10.12 12.08 8.52
N PRO A 163 9.43 12.39 7.41
CA PRO A 163 9.74 13.57 6.60
C PRO A 163 9.55 14.87 7.37
N ARG A 164 10.34 15.89 7.05
CA ARG A 164 10.24 17.23 7.66
C ARG A 164 9.39 18.15 6.81
N ILE A 165 8.14 18.31 7.23
CA ILE A 165 7.14 19.18 6.58
C ILE A 165 7.50 20.64 6.82
N PHE A 166 7.92 20.97 8.05
CA PHE A 166 8.29 22.32 8.47
C PHE A 166 9.73 22.36 9.00
N GLU A 167 10.37 23.53 8.87
CA GLU A 167 11.69 23.79 9.50
C GLU A 167 11.59 23.84 11.02
N ASP A 168 10.51 24.46 11.51
CA ASP A 168 10.21 24.51 12.93
C ASP A 168 9.80 23.12 13.44
N ARG A 169 10.63 22.56 14.32
CA ARG A 169 10.45 21.19 14.82
C ARG A 169 9.18 21.03 15.65
N GLU A 170 8.82 22.02 16.46
CA GLU A 170 7.64 21.91 17.33
C GLU A 170 6.35 21.90 16.50
N ARG A 171 6.28 22.75 15.48
CA ARG A 171 5.19 22.77 14.50
C ARG A 171 5.14 21.47 13.70
N ASP A 172 6.28 20.95 13.25
CA ASP A 172 6.37 19.66 12.54
C ASP A 172 5.86 18.50 13.42
N ASP A 173 6.28 18.45 14.68
CA ASP A 173 5.84 17.44 15.64
C ASP A 173 4.32 17.47 15.85
N LYS A 174 3.75 18.67 16.09
CA LYS A 174 2.29 18.83 16.28
C LYS A 174 1.48 18.45 15.04
N GLU A 175 1.98 18.78 13.84
CA GLU A 175 1.32 18.40 12.60
C GLU A 175 1.31 16.87 12.45
N TRP A 176 2.46 16.21 12.63
CA TRP A 176 2.54 14.76 12.49
C TRP A 176 1.72 14.00 13.53
N GLU A 177 1.65 14.50 14.77
CA GLU A 177 0.79 13.92 15.81
C GLU A 177 -0.68 13.89 15.36
N LEU A 178 -1.19 15.02 14.86
CA LEU A 178 -2.56 15.12 14.32
C LEU A 178 -2.77 14.22 13.10
N LEU A 179 -1.81 14.20 12.17
CA LEU A 179 -1.93 13.40 10.94
C LEU A 179 -1.92 11.90 11.23
N TYR A 180 -1.04 11.42 12.12
CA TYR A 180 -1.04 10.01 12.51
C TYR A 180 -2.28 9.66 13.33
N GLU A 181 -2.78 10.55 14.20
CA GLU A 181 -4.04 10.31 14.89
C GLU A 181 -5.20 10.14 13.92
N ALA A 182 -5.33 11.05 12.95
CA ALA A 182 -6.33 10.95 11.90
C ALA A 182 -6.16 9.69 11.04
N ALA A 183 -4.94 9.34 10.65
CA ALA A 183 -4.67 8.15 9.84
C ALA A 183 -4.99 6.85 10.60
N ARG A 184 -4.56 6.71 11.85
CA ARG A 184 -4.92 5.59 12.74
C ARG A 184 -6.43 5.51 12.90
N GLY A 185 -7.06 6.67 13.10
CA GLY A 185 -8.49 6.83 13.26
C GLY A 185 -9.29 6.48 12.01
N LEU A 186 -8.72 6.61 10.81
CA LEU A 186 -9.36 6.35 9.51
C LEU A 186 -9.10 4.93 8.97
N ILE A 187 -7.98 4.30 9.32
CA ILE A 187 -7.70 2.92 8.94
C ILE A 187 -8.15 1.91 9.98
N GLY A 188 -8.24 2.33 11.26
CA GLY A 188 -8.63 1.48 12.38
C GLY A 188 -7.47 0.77 13.09
N THR A 189 -6.32 1.43 13.24
CA THR A 189 -5.14 0.87 13.92
C THR A 189 -5.41 0.54 15.40
N SER A 190 -4.99 -0.65 15.83
CA SER A 190 -5.01 -1.10 17.22
C SER A 190 -3.78 -1.97 17.53
N ASP A 191 -3.27 -1.86 18.75
CA ASP A 191 -2.17 -2.68 19.28
C ASP A 191 -2.65 -3.64 20.39
N LYS A 192 -3.97 -3.81 20.56
CA LYS A 192 -4.60 -4.62 21.62
C LYS A 192 -5.33 -5.86 21.11
N GLU A 193 -5.44 -6.00 19.79
CA GLU A 193 -6.20 -7.08 19.14
C GLU A 193 -5.54 -8.45 19.27
N PHE A 194 -4.40 -8.57 19.96
CA PHE A 194 -3.70 -9.83 20.22
C PHE A 194 -3.40 -10.08 21.71
N ASP A 195 -3.82 -9.19 22.63
CA ASP A 195 -3.55 -9.30 24.09
C ASP A 195 -4.03 -10.62 24.74
N ARG A 196 -5.07 -11.26 24.18
CA ARG A 196 -5.60 -12.55 24.65
C ARG A 196 -5.16 -13.75 23.80
N SER A 197 -4.07 -13.64 23.05
CA SER A 197 -3.40 -14.78 22.41
C SER A 197 -2.31 -15.32 23.32
N ILE A 198 -2.32 -16.63 23.54
CA ILE A 198 -1.27 -17.34 24.29
C ILE A 198 0.05 -17.21 23.53
N ARG A 199 0.09 -17.52 22.23
CA ARG A 199 1.30 -17.45 21.40
C ARG A 199 1.90 -16.05 21.36
N HIS A 200 1.06 -15.02 21.23
CA HIS A 200 1.49 -13.61 21.29
C HIS A 200 2.21 -13.30 22.59
N ASN A 201 1.60 -13.64 23.72
CA ASN A 201 2.18 -13.34 25.03
C ASN A 201 3.42 -14.21 25.34
N VAL A 202 3.49 -15.46 24.87
CA VAL A 202 4.72 -16.28 24.98
C VAL A 202 5.90 -15.56 24.31
N VAL A 203 5.73 -15.15 23.05
CA VAL A 203 6.78 -14.45 22.30
C VAL A 203 7.11 -13.10 22.94
N LEU A 204 6.09 -12.30 23.26
CA LEU A 204 6.27 -10.96 23.84
C LEU A 204 6.99 -11.03 25.19
N ASN A 205 6.59 -11.94 26.08
CA ASN A 205 7.17 -12.09 27.41
C ASN A 205 8.59 -12.67 27.34
N ALA A 206 8.86 -13.61 26.44
CA ALA A 206 10.21 -14.15 26.24
C ALA A 206 11.20 -13.04 25.85
N LEU A 207 10.81 -12.15 24.94
CA LEU A 207 11.66 -11.03 24.52
C LEU A 207 11.77 -9.97 25.63
N LYS A 208 10.67 -9.63 26.32
CA LYS A 208 10.72 -8.73 27.48
C LYS A 208 11.59 -9.25 28.62
N GLY A 209 11.72 -10.57 28.77
CA GLY A 209 12.60 -11.19 29.75
C GLY A 209 14.09 -10.95 29.48
N VAL A 210 14.45 -10.52 28.27
CA VAL A 210 15.82 -10.16 27.89
C VAL A 210 15.99 -8.65 28.02
N LYS A 211 16.86 -8.23 28.95
CA LYS A 211 17.10 -6.80 29.28
C LYS A 211 17.35 -5.91 28.05
N ASP A 212 18.06 -6.42 27.06
CA ASP A 212 18.38 -5.67 25.84
C ASP A 212 17.12 -5.36 25.02
N TYR A 213 16.24 -6.35 24.78
CA TYR A 213 15.02 -6.14 24.00
C TYR A 213 13.94 -5.38 24.77
N GLU A 214 13.89 -5.52 26.10
CA GLU A 214 13.08 -4.68 26.96
C GLU A 214 13.52 -3.20 26.85
N ALA A 215 14.81 -2.92 26.94
CA ALA A 215 15.36 -1.57 26.78
C ALA A 215 15.10 -1.00 25.37
N ARG A 216 15.03 -1.86 24.35
CA ARG A 216 14.65 -1.52 22.97
C ARG A 216 13.13 -1.33 22.77
N GLY A 217 12.31 -1.52 23.81
CA GLY A 217 10.88 -1.20 23.78
C GLY A 217 10.02 -2.23 23.05
N VAL A 218 10.35 -3.52 23.13
CA VAL A 218 9.54 -4.59 22.53
C VAL A 218 8.05 -4.51 22.95
N LYS A 219 7.16 -4.54 21.97
CA LYS A 219 5.71 -4.30 22.15
C LYS A 219 4.87 -5.05 21.11
N ALA A 220 3.55 -4.96 21.25
CA ALA A 220 2.62 -5.45 20.23
C ALA A 220 2.77 -4.63 18.93
N LEU A 221 2.69 -5.31 17.78
CA LEU A 221 2.70 -4.68 16.47
C LEU A 221 1.37 -3.90 16.27
N PRO A 222 1.41 -2.61 15.93
CA PRO A 222 0.20 -1.86 15.59
C PRO A 222 -0.39 -2.37 14.27
N LEU A 223 -1.64 -2.82 14.31
CA LEU A 223 -2.32 -3.46 13.19
C LEU A 223 -3.64 -2.77 12.88
N ALA A 224 -3.94 -2.56 11.61
CA ALA A 224 -5.26 -2.16 11.14
C ALA A 224 -6.19 -3.39 11.10
N CYS A 225 -6.77 -3.73 12.26
CA CYS A 225 -7.69 -4.84 12.40
C CYS A 225 -8.57 -4.69 13.66
N HIS A 226 -9.54 -5.58 13.82
CA HIS A 226 -10.20 -5.79 15.11
C HIS A 226 -10.62 -7.25 15.30
N ARG A 227 -10.69 -7.69 16.56
CA ARG A 227 -11.27 -8.99 16.89
C ARG A 227 -12.79 -9.02 16.76
N ILE A 228 -13.29 -10.14 16.25
CA ILE A 228 -14.71 -10.46 16.13
C ILE A 228 -15.18 -11.15 17.42
N GLY A 229 -16.41 -10.84 17.85
CA GLY A 229 -17.04 -11.36 19.07
C GLY A 229 -17.59 -10.24 19.96
N GLU A 230 -18.66 -10.50 20.70
CA GLU A 230 -19.37 -9.48 21.50
C GLU A 230 -18.44 -8.67 22.41
N LYS A 231 -17.43 -9.33 22.99
CA LYS A 231 -16.44 -8.73 23.89
C LYS A 231 -15.08 -8.44 23.23
N GLY A 232 -14.93 -8.66 21.92
CA GLY A 232 -13.67 -8.45 21.20
C GLY A 232 -12.56 -9.45 21.56
N ASP A 233 -12.93 -10.64 22.05
CA ASP A 233 -12.02 -11.69 22.51
C ASP A 233 -12.22 -13.03 21.80
N GLY A 234 -12.99 -13.02 20.71
CA GLY A 234 -13.21 -14.19 19.87
C GLY A 234 -11.95 -14.60 19.08
N PRO A 235 -11.98 -15.80 18.47
CA PRO A 235 -10.81 -16.40 17.82
C PRO A 235 -10.52 -15.83 16.42
N TYR A 236 -11.38 -14.96 15.90
CA TYR A 236 -11.29 -14.46 14.53
C TYR A 236 -11.02 -12.95 14.49
N VAL A 237 -10.30 -12.53 13.46
CA VAL A 237 -9.93 -11.15 13.20
C VAL A 237 -10.61 -10.67 11.92
N ARG A 238 -11.16 -9.45 11.97
CA ARG A 238 -11.48 -8.68 10.77
C ARG A 238 -10.32 -7.75 10.47
N TRP A 239 -9.61 -8.06 9.39
CA TRP A 239 -8.53 -7.26 8.85
C TRP A 239 -9.10 -6.07 8.10
N HIS A 240 -8.49 -4.90 8.27
CA HIS A 240 -8.96 -3.68 7.62
C HIS A 240 -8.31 -3.52 6.25
N SER A 241 -8.98 -2.81 5.35
CA SER A 241 -8.51 -2.50 3.99
C SER A 241 -9.03 -1.14 3.54
N ALA A 242 -8.95 -0.83 2.24
CA ALA A 242 -9.55 0.38 1.69
C ALA A 242 -11.08 0.44 1.93
N GLU A 243 -11.79 -0.70 2.03
CA GLU A 243 -13.21 -0.76 2.46
C GLU A 243 -13.45 0.04 3.76
N ASN A 244 -12.55 -0.11 4.73
CA ASN A 244 -12.64 0.58 6.02
C ASN A 244 -12.50 2.09 5.88
N VAL A 245 -11.66 2.54 4.95
CA VAL A 245 -11.43 3.96 4.66
C VAL A 245 -12.64 4.57 3.96
N TYR A 246 -13.25 3.85 3.01
CA TYR A 246 -14.50 4.29 2.37
C TYR A 246 -15.66 4.35 3.37
N GLY A 247 -15.62 3.52 4.42
CA GLY A 247 -16.68 3.42 5.43
C GLY A 247 -17.80 2.48 5.03
N GLY A 248 -17.49 1.45 4.23
CA GLY A 248 -18.42 0.40 3.82
C GLY A 248 -19.11 0.61 2.46
N PRO A 249 -19.97 -0.35 2.04
CA PRO A 249 -20.56 -0.38 0.70
C PRO A 249 -21.52 0.78 0.42
N GLU A 250 -22.07 1.40 1.45
CA GLU A 250 -22.94 2.59 1.36
C GLU A 250 -22.28 3.75 0.62
N PHE A 251 -20.94 3.86 0.70
CA PHE A 251 -20.16 4.87 0.00
C PHE A 251 -20.26 4.77 -1.54
N PHE A 252 -20.57 3.58 -2.06
CA PHE A 252 -20.61 3.30 -3.50
C PHE A 252 -22.01 3.44 -4.12
N LYS A 253 -23.01 3.88 -3.34
CA LYS A 253 -24.38 4.05 -3.83
C LYS A 253 -24.46 5.15 -4.89
N LYS A 254 -25.29 4.91 -5.92
CA LYS A 254 -25.51 5.86 -7.02
C LYS A 254 -26.07 7.20 -6.54
N VAL A 255 -27.00 7.16 -5.59
CA VAL A 255 -27.61 8.33 -4.96
C VAL A 255 -26.90 8.58 -3.63
N PRO A 256 -26.16 9.69 -3.49
CA PRO A 256 -25.45 9.99 -2.25
C PRO A 256 -26.42 10.36 -1.13
N GLU A 257 -26.01 10.13 0.11
CA GLU A 257 -26.74 10.61 1.28
C GLU A 257 -26.80 12.16 1.32
N PRO A 258 -27.82 12.75 1.96
CA PRO A 258 -27.93 14.20 2.08
C PRO A 258 -26.65 14.85 2.64
N GLY A 259 -26.07 15.77 1.87
CA GLY A 259 -24.84 16.50 2.23
C GLY A 259 -23.53 15.83 1.76
N LYS A 260 -23.58 14.61 1.23
CA LYS A 260 -22.43 13.94 0.60
C LYS A 260 -22.33 14.30 -0.88
N GLY A 261 -21.12 14.25 -1.41
CA GLY A 261 -20.83 14.49 -2.82
C GLY A 261 -21.17 13.27 -3.69
N VAL A 262 -21.27 13.48 -4.99
CA VAL A 262 -21.44 12.36 -5.94
C VAL A 262 -20.10 11.63 -6.07
N PHE A 263 -20.09 10.33 -5.79
CA PHE A 263 -18.94 9.46 -6.02
C PHE A 263 -19.21 8.48 -7.17
N ARG A 264 -18.26 8.34 -8.09
CA ARG A 264 -18.27 7.30 -9.13
C ARG A 264 -16.92 6.61 -9.18
N LEU A 265 -16.92 5.29 -9.05
CA LEU A 265 -15.77 4.43 -9.32
C LEU A 265 -15.98 3.78 -10.69
N LEU A 266 -14.97 3.86 -11.54
CA LEU A 266 -14.88 3.12 -12.79
C LEU A 266 -13.74 2.10 -12.65
N ASP A 267 -14.09 0.86 -12.37
CA ASP A 267 -13.20 -0.29 -12.41
C ASP A 267 -12.87 -0.68 -13.86
N ASN A 268 -11.88 -1.56 -14.05
CA ASN A 268 -11.41 -1.98 -15.37
C ASN A 268 -11.09 -0.80 -16.34
N THR A 269 -10.72 0.34 -15.78
CA THR A 269 -10.54 1.61 -16.50
C THR A 269 -9.14 2.15 -16.24
N ARG A 270 -8.28 2.09 -17.25
CA ARG A 270 -6.90 2.57 -17.14
C ARG A 270 -6.86 4.10 -17.22
N CYS A 271 -6.19 4.76 -16.28
CA CYS A 271 -5.75 6.14 -16.45
C CYS A 271 -4.48 6.16 -17.33
N THR A 272 -4.58 6.68 -18.56
CA THR A 272 -3.48 6.62 -19.54
C THR A 272 -2.55 7.83 -19.43
N LYS A 273 -3.10 9.05 -19.50
CA LYS A 273 -2.29 10.29 -19.43
C LYS A 273 -3.12 11.51 -19.05
N LEU A 274 -2.44 12.53 -18.54
CA LEU A 274 -2.99 13.84 -18.18
C LEU A 274 -2.84 14.80 -19.36
N ILE A 275 -3.87 15.58 -19.63
CA ILE A 275 -3.92 16.51 -20.76
C ILE A 275 -4.01 17.95 -20.22
N PRO A 276 -2.95 18.77 -20.40
CA PRO A 276 -2.97 20.19 -20.07
C PRO A 276 -4.01 20.98 -20.88
N LYS A 277 -4.56 22.05 -20.29
CA LYS A 277 -5.37 23.02 -21.01
C LYS A 277 -4.52 23.75 -22.06
N PRO A 278 -5.09 24.09 -23.24
CA PRO A 278 -4.42 24.93 -24.22
C PRO A 278 -4.01 26.29 -23.63
N GLY A 279 -2.86 26.85 -24.02
CA GLY A 279 -2.51 28.25 -23.70
C GLY A 279 -1.13 28.52 -23.10
N GLY A 280 -0.21 27.56 -23.08
CA GLY A 280 1.23 27.82 -22.86
C GLY A 280 1.59 28.58 -21.57
N ALA A 281 0.86 28.36 -20.48
CA ALA A 281 1.17 29.00 -19.20
C ALA A 281 2.50 28.46 -18.63
N SER A 282 3.24 29.30 -17.92
CA SER A 282 4.44 28.90 -17.15
C SER A 282 4.14 27.88 -16.04
N VAL A 283 2.87 27.74 -15.67
CA VAL A 283 2.35 26.76 -14.72
C VAL A 283 1.30 25.91 -15.44
N VAL A 284 1.52 24.60 -15.45
CA VAL A 284 0.64 23.62 -16.10
C VAL A 284 -0.71 23.55 -15.39
N ASP A 285 -1.78 23.65 -16.16
CA ASP A 285 -3.16 23.54 -15.68
C ASP A 285 -3.80 22.35 -16.38
N ILE A 286 -4.04 21.26 -15.65
CA ILE A 286 -4.62 20.05 -16.24
C ILE A 286 -6.11 20.28 -16.47
N GLY A 287 -6.58 19.93 -17.67
CA GLY A 287 -7.98 20.10 -18.05
C GLY A 287 -8.74 18.77 -18.15
N LEU A 288 -8.06 17.74 -18.63
CA LEU A 288 -8.65 16.44 -18.89
C LEU A 288 -7.68 15.34 -18.48
N VAL A 289 -8.21 14.15 -18.25
CA VAL A 289 -7.45 12.91 -18.18
C VAL A 289 -7.98 11.94 -19.22
N GLU A 290 -7.07 11.33 -19.96
CA GLU A 290 -7.39 10.24 -20.88
C GLU A 290 -7.48 8.94 -20.10
N VAL A 291 -8.59 8.22 -20.30
CA VAL A 291 -8.85 6.91 -19.72
C VAL A 291 -9.23 5.91 -20.80
N GLN A 292 -8.90 4.64 -20.58
CA GLN A 292 -9.23 3.54 -21.50
C GLN A 292 -10.09 2.49 -20.79
N ASP A 293 -11.24 2.15 -21.36
CA ASP A 293 -12.10 1.05 -20.90
C ASP A 293 -11.52 -0.28 -21.38
N LEU A 294 -10.94 -1.05 -20.46
CA LEU A 294 -10.21 -2.27 -20.80
C LEU A 294 -11.13 -3.41 -21.24
N LEU A 295 -12.37 -3.47 -20.72
CA LEU A 295 -13.34 -4.46 -21.17
C LEU A 295 -13.78 -4.15 -22.60
N ALA A 296 -13.97 -2.88 -22.93
CA ALA A 296 -14.26 -2.47 -24.30
C ALA A 296 -13.11 -2.77 -25.28
N VAL A 297 -11.85 -2.65 -24.85
CA VAL A 297 -10.67 -3.10 -25.62
C VAL A 297 -10.72 -4.61 -25.87
N MET A 298 -11.00 -5.41 -24.84
CA MET A 298 -11.10 -6.87 -24.97
C MET A 298 -12.25 -7.29 -25.89
N ASP A 299 -13.36 -6.55 -25.87
CA ASP A 299 -14.50 -6.71 -26.76
C ASP A 299 -14.24 -6.17 -28.19
N GLN A 300 -13.06 -5.62 -28.48
CA GLN A 300 -12.67 -5.03 -29.77
C GLN A 300 -13.64 -3.94 -30.25
N LYS A 301 -14.12 -3.09 -29.33
CA LYS A 301 -15.01 -1.96 -29.68
C LYS A 301 -14.22 -0.81 -30.31
N ASP A 302 -14.87 -0.01 -31.16
CA ASP A 302 -14.23 1.10 -31.87
C ASP A 302 -13.89 2.31 -30.98
N LYS A 303 -14.61 2.49 -29.86
CA LYS A 303 -14.43 3.61 -28.92
C LYS A 303 -14.09 3.06 -27.53
N VAL A 304 -12.80 3.09 -27.22
CA VAL A 304 -12.24 2.56 -25.97
C VAL A 304 -11.51 3.62 -25.15
N ASP A 305 -11.04 4.68 -25.82
CA ASP A 305 -10.36 5.82 -25.20
C ASP A 305 -11.35 6.97 -25.01
N PHE A 306 -11.39 7.52 -23.81
CA PHE A 306 -12.30 8.58 -23.40
C PHE A 306 -11.57 9.63 -22.58
N VAL A 307 -12.22 10.78 -22.37
CA VAL A 307 -11.74 11.80 -21.44
C VAL A 307 -12.67 11.99 -20.25
N ILE A 308 -12.07 12.25 -19.09
CA ILE A 308 -12.78 12.72 -17.90
C ILE A 308 -12.33 14.17 -17.61
N ASN A 309 -13.31 15.04 -17.40
CA ASN A 309 -13.08 16.44 -17.03
C ASN A 309 -13.24 16.65 -15.53
N ALA A 310 -12.24 17.26 -14.89
CA ALA A 310 -12.26 17.60 -13.47
C ALA A 310 -11.58 18.95 -13.18
N LYS A 311 -11.87 19.56 -12.03
CA LYS A 311 -11.18 20.78 -11.57
C LYS A 311 -9.78 20.47 -11.04
N ALA A 312 -9.59 19.32 -10.39
CA ALA A 312 -8.30 18.85 -9.86
C ALA A 312 -8.11 17.35 -10.06
N PHE A 313 -6.85 16.91 -10.06
CA PHE A 313 -6.44 15.55 -10.42
C PHE A 313 -5.52 14.98 -9.34
N VAL A 314 -5.84 13.80 -8.81
CA VAL A 314 -5.03 13.07 -7.83
C VAL A 314 -4.59 11.75 -8.45
N ILE A 315 -3.28 11.51 -8.52
CA ILE A 315 -2.72 10.26 -9.02
C ILE A 315 -2.20 9.45 -7.84
N ALA A 316 -2.96 8.42 -7.46
CA ALA A 316 -2.73 7.55 -6.31
C ALA A 316 -2.57 6.07 -6.74
N SER A 317 -1.95 5.84 -7.91
CA SER A 317 -1.78 4.53 -8.56
C SER A 317 -0.56 3.75 -8.05
N GLY A 318 -0.22 3.89 -6.76
CA GLY A 318 0.94 3.25 -6.13
C GLY A 318 2.29 3.85 -6.55
N ALA A 319 3.38 3.35 -5.95
CA ALA A 319 4.73 3.88 -6.20
C ALA A 319 5.23 3.64 -7.64
N MET A 320 4.62 2.70 -8.37
CA MET A 320 4.95 2.41 -9.78
C MET A 320 4.00 3.09 -10.76
N GLY A 321 2.67 2.94 -10.58
CA GLY A 321 1.70 3.47 -11.53
C GLY A 321 1.63 4.99 -11.53
N THR A 322 1.84 5.65 -10.38
CA THR A 322 1.85 7.11 -10.30
C THR A 322 2.93 7.74 -11.18
N PRO A 323 4.24 7.42 -11.01
CA PRO A 323 5.26 7.97 -11.90
C PRO A 323 5.12 7.51 -13.35
N GLN A 324 4.59 6.32 -13.62
CA GLN A 324 4.33 5.84 -14.99
C GLN A 324 3.31 6.71 -15.73
N ILE A 325 2.20 7.06 -15.07
CA ILE A 325 1.17 7.96 -15.62
C ILE A 325 1.77 9.35 -15.86
N LEU A 326 2.56 9.88 -14.92
CA LEU A 326 3.20 11.20 -15.08
C LEU A 326 4.21 11.20 -16.23
N ALA A 327 5.03 10.15 -16.36
CA ALA A 327 5.99 10.00 -17.44
C ALA A 327 5.30 9.94 -18.80
N ASN A 328 4.25 9.11 -18.92
CA ASN A 328 3.40 9.03 -20.11
C ASN A 328 2.63 10.33 -20.42
N SER A 329 2.56 11.24 -19.45
CA SER A 329 1.96 12.58 -19.60
C SER A 329 3.00 13.67 -19.96
N GLY A 330 4.26 13.30 -20.19
CA GLY A 330 5.33 14.22 -20.59
C GLY A 330 5.93 15.04 -19.44
N PHE A 331 5.86 14.55 -18.19
CA PHE A 331 6.45 15.23 -17.04
C PHE A 331 7.96 14.96 -16.87
N GLY A 332 8.51 13.95 -17.55
CA GLY A 332 9.90 13.50 -17.40
C GLY A 332 9.97 11.99 -17.19
N GLY A 333 11.17 11.43 -16.95
CA GLY A 333 11.35 10.04 -16.54
C GLY A 333 11.30 8.98 -17.65
N MET A 334 10.96 9.38 -18.87
CA MET A 334 11.08 8.55 -20.07
C MET A 334 12.56 8.31 -20.42
N ARG A 335 12.86 7.23 -21.15
CA ARG A 335 14.25 6.80 -21.41
C ARG A 335 15.01 7.82 -22.27
N ASP A 336 14.36 8.38 -23.28
CA ASP A 336 14.90 9.45 -24.13
C ASP A 336 15.18 10.77 -23.36
N GLN A 337 14.67 10.91 -22.15
CA GLN A 337 14.72 12.11 -21.32
C GLN A 337 15.66 12.02 -20.12
N ILE A 338 16.35 10.90 -19.91
CA ILE A 338 17.16 10.65 -18.71
C ILE A 338 18.17 11.78 -18.42
N ASP A 339 18.79 12.30 -19.48
CA ASP A 339 19.81 13.37 -19.42
C ASP A 339 19.23 14.76 -19.70
N ASP A 340 17.94 14.88 -20.03
CA ASP A 340 17.29 16.16 -20.32
C ASP A 340 16.89 16.86 -19.02
N LYS A 341 17.61 17.93 -18.69
CA LYS A 341 17.31 18.78 -17.52
C LYS A 341 16.15 19.76 -17.77
N ASN A 342 15.65 19.85 -19.00
CA ASN A 342 14.58 20.76 -19.39
C ASN A 342 13.18 20.12 -19.36
N VAL A 343 13.08 18.86 -18.94
CA VAL A 343 11.79 18.24 -18.65
C VAL A 343 11.09 18.93 -17.47
N LEU A 344 9.78 18.78 -17.39
CA LEU A 344 8.97 19.50 -16.40
C LEU A 344 9.34 19.12 -14.96
N ILE A 345 9.63 17.85 -14.72
CA ILE A 345 10.00 17.26 -13.42
C ILE A 345 11.25 16.37 -13.59
N PRO A 346 12.47 16.93 -13.50
CA PRO A 346 13.72 16.19 -13.74
C PRO A 346 14.02 15.06 -12.76
N ASN A 347 13.32 15.00 -11.61
CA ASN A 347 13.52 13.98 -10.57
C ASN A 347 12.38 12.96 -10.48
N LEU A 348 11.46 12.94 -11.45
CA LEU A 348 10.45 11.90 -11.51
C LEU A 348 11.12 10.53 -11.61
N GLY A 349 10.76 9.61 -10.71
CA GLY A 349 11.33 8.27 -10.67
C GLY A 349 12.78 8.20 -10.16
N LYS A 350 13.39 9.29 -9.67
CA LYS A 350 14.76 9.28 -9.08
C LYS A 350 14.70 9.24 -7.55
N TYR A 351 15.82 8.93 -6.89
CA TYR A 351 15.90 8.81 -5.43
C TYR A 351 15.00 7.73 -4.85
N ILE A 352 14.75 6.67 -5.62
CA ILE A 352 13.88 5.58 -5.16
C ILE A 352 14.55 4.84 -4.00
N THR A 353 13.73 4.38 -3.07
CA THR A 353 14.17 3.59 -1.92
C THR A 353 13.37 2.31 -1.85
N GLU A 354 14.04 1.20 -1.57
CA GLU A 354 13.38 -0.06 -1.21
C GLU A 354 14.14 -0.70 -0.03
N GLN A 355 13.42 -1.43 0.79
CA GLN A 355 13.87 -2.01 2.03
C GLN A 355 14.50 -3.38 1.78
N PRO A 356 15.78 -3.61 2.14
CA PRO A 356 16.29 -4.96 2.28
C PRO A 356 15.49 -5.67 3.36
N MET A 357 15.06 -6.90 3.07
CA MET A 357 14.29 -7.71 4.00
C MET A 357 15.06 -8.98 4.36
N ALA A 358 15.30 -9.19 5.64
CA ALA A 358 15.76 -10.46 6.18
C ALA A 358 14.56 -11.26 6.70
N PHE A 359 14.59 -12.57 6.49
CA PHE A 359 13.53 -13.49 6.88
C PHE A 359 14.09 -14.79 7.46
N CYS A 360 13.43 -15.31 8.49
CA CYS A 360 13.51 -16.70 8.88
C CYS A 360 12.20 -17.14 9.57
N GLN A 361 12.07 -18.45 9.78
CA GLN A 361 11.10 -18.98 10.73
C GLN A 361 11.81 -19.79 11.80
N ILE A 362 11.24 -19.79 13.01
CA ILE A 362 11.69 -20.61 14.12
C ILE A 362 10.59 -21.56 14.59
N VAL A 363 11.01 -22.63 15.24
CA VAL A 363 10.19 -23.47 16.11
C VAL A 363 10.50 -23.09 17.54
N LEU A 364 9.47 -22.74 18.33
CA LEU A 364 9.62 -22.29 19.71
C LEU A 364 10.44 -23.27 20.55
N ARG A 365 11.28 -22.74 21.45
CA ARG A 365 12.03 -23.53 22.43
C ARG A 365 11.09 -24.35 23.30
N GLN A 366 11.49 -25.59 23.62
CA GLN A 366 10.72 -26.48 24.49
C GLN A 366 10.38 -25.86 25.85
N GLU A 367 11.30 -25.06 26.41
CA GLU A 367 11.08 -24.36 27.69
C GLU A 367 9.93 -23.34 27.63
N LEU A 368 9.81 -22.60 26.53
CA LEU A 368 8.70 -21.67 26.30
C LEU A 368 7.37 -22.41 26.13
N VAL A 369 7.38 -23.54 25.41
CA VAL A 369 6.19 -24.39 25.24
C VAL A 369 5.76 -25.03 26.56
N ASN A 370 6.72 -25.46 27.39
CA ASN A 370 6.44 -26.02 28.72
C ASN A 370 5.84 -24.96 29.66
N ASP A 371 6.36 -23.73 29.62
CA ASP A 371 5.91 -22.62 30.45
C ASP A 371 4.43 -22.25 30.19
N VAL A 372 3.87 -22.54 29.02
CA VAL A 372 2.43 -22.32 28.71
C VAL A 372 1.50 -22.95 29.77
N THR A 373 1.95 -24.00 30.45
CA THR A 373 1.18 -24.74 31.47
C THR A 373 1.46 -24.29 32.92
N SER A 374 2.33 -23.29 33.09
CA SER A 374 2.68 -22.71 34.38
C SER A 374 1.48 -22.06 35.07
N ARG A 375 1.49 -22.08 36.41
CA ARG A 375 0.47 -21.43 37.25
C ARG A 375 0.65 -19.92 37.39
N ASN A 376 1.71 -19.36 36.81
CA ASN A 376 2.04 -17.94 36.90
C ASN A 376 1.29 -17.09 35.86
N HIS A 377 0.57 -17.72 34.92
CA HIS A 377 -0.19 -17.03 33.88
C HIS A 377 -1.55 -16.53 34.39
N PRO A 378 -2.18 -15.53 33.75
CA PRO A 378 -3.52 -15.07 34.14
C PRO A 378 -4.60 -16.15 34.02
N ASP A 379 -5.70 -16.01 34.77
CA ASP A 379 -6.78 -17.01 34.83
C ASP A 379 -7.36 -17.38 33.46
N TRP A 380 -7.56 -16.40 32.57
CA TRP A 380 -8.10 -16.64 31.23
C TRP A 380 -7.21 -17.56 30.38
N TRP A 381 -5.89 -17.47 30.57
CA TRP A 381 -4.91 -18.30 29.88
C TRP A 381 -4.97 -19.71 30.46
N GLN A 382 -4.88 -19.82 31.79
CA GLN A 382 -4.91 -21.11 32.49
C GLN A 382 -6.18 -21.89 32.17
N GLU A 383 -7.32 -21.21 32.12
CA GLU A 383 -8.61 -21.79 31.75
C GLU A 383 -8.58 -22.36 30.32
N ARG A 384 -8.11 -21.59 29.33
CA ARG A 384 -8.03 -22.04 27.94
C ARG A 384 -7.11 -23.25 27.76
N VAL A 385 -5.95 -23.25 28.42
CA VAL A 385 -5.01 -24.39 28.37
C VAL A 385 -5.63 -25.63 29.04
N ARG A 386 -6.27 -25.46 30.21
CA ARG A 386 -6.94 -26.56 30.91
C ARG A 386 -8.07 -27.16 30.07
N ASP A 387 -8.89 -26.32 29.44
CA ASP A 387 -9.97 -26.73 28.56
C ASP A 387 -9.46 -27.49 27.33
N HIS A 388 -8.42 -26.98 26.67
CA HIS A 388 -7.77 -27.64 25.54
C HIS A 388 -7.26 -29.02 25.93
N ARG A 389 -6.47 -29.12 27.01
CA ARG A 389 -5.90 -30.40 27.47
C ARG A 389 -6.96 -31.39 27.94
N LYS A 390 -8.08 -30.92 28.50
CA LYS A 390 -9.20 -31.79 28.88
C LYS A 390 -9.88 -32.39 27.65
N ARG A 391 -10.06 -31.60 26.59
CA ARG A 391 -10.71 -32.04 25.34
C ARG A 391 -9.79 -32.88 24.47
N PHE A 392 -8.50 -32.58 24.48
CA PHE A 392 -7.47 -33.20 23.64
C PHE A 392 -6.29 -33.71 24.49
N PRO A 393 -6.50 -34.74 25.34
CA PRO A 393 -5.47 -35.19 26.28
C PRO A 393 -4.22 -35.79 25.63
N ASN A 394 -4.33 -36.21 24.36
CA ASN A 394 -3.23 -36.80 23.60
C ASN A 394 -2.47 -35.77 22.73
N ASP A 395 -2.92 -34.51 22.68
CA ASP A 395 -2.22 -33.45 21.96
C ASP A 395 -1.00 -33.00 22.79
N PRO A 396 0.23 -33.14 22.27
CA PRO A 396 1.44 -32.78 23.01
C PRO A 396 1.62 -31.26 23.14
N VAL A 397 0.93 -30.46 22.32
CA VAL A 397 1.04 -28.99 22.36
C VAL A 397 -0.07 -28.42 23.26
N PRO A 398 0.27 -27.72 24.36
CA PRO A 398 -0.73 -27.21 25.30
C PRO A 398 -1.49 -25.97 24.81
N ILE A 399 -1.13 -25.45 23.64
CA ILE A 399 -1.71 -24.24 23.03
C ILE A 399 -3.01 -24.62 22.30
N PRO A 400 -4.15 -23.94 22.58
CA PRO A 400 -5.41 -24.19 21.88
C PRO A 400 -5.30 -24.06 20.36
N PHE A 401 -6.04 -24.89 19.61
CA PHE A 401 -6.00 -24.90 18.13
C PHE A 401 -6.32 -23.55 17.48
N LEU A 402 -7.26 -22.80 18.04
CA LEU A 402 -7.70 -21.49 17.53
C LEU A 402 -7.07 -20.32 18.29
N ASP A 403 -5.97 -20.55 19.01
CA ASP A 403 -5.23 -19.44 19.63
C ASP A 403 -4.69 -18.52 18.53
N PRO A 404 -4.89 -17.19 18.57
CA PRO A 404 -4.36 -16.31 17.53
C PRO A 404 -2.83 -16.26 17.50
N GLU A 405 -2.26 -15.82 16.39
CA GLU A 405 -0.82 -15.76 16.16
C GLU A 405 -0.09 -14.70 16.99
N PRO A 406 1.25 -14.81 17.17
CA PRO A 406 2.02 -13.70 17.69
C PRO A 406 2.02 -12.52 16.73
N GLN A 407 2.08 -11.31 17.29
CA GLN A 407 2.10 -10.03 16.58
C GLN A 407 2.96 -9.05 17.37
N VAL A 408 4.27 -9.26 17.34
CA VAL A 408 5.25 -8.54 18.19
C VAL A 408 6.21 -7.74 17.31
N THR A 409 6.65 -6.60 17.82
CA THR A 409 7.66 -5.74 17.19
C THR A 409 8.66 -5.23 18.22
N ILE A 410 9.93 -5.22 17.84
CA ILE A 410 10.95 -4.35 18.41
C ILE A 410 11.02 -3.11 17.50
N PRO A 411 10.61 -1.92 17.98
CA PRO A 411 10.54 -0.73 17.15
C PRO A 411 11.90 -0.30 16.59
N PHE A 412 11.86 0.41 15.47
CA PHE A 412 13.01 1.10 14.90
C PHE A 412 13.64 2.04 15.95
N SER A 413 14.97 2.07 16.00
CA SER A 413 15.71 3.12 16.70
C SER A 413 16.94 3.57 15.88
N PRO A 414 17.56 4.72 16.17
CA PRO A 414 18.79 5.11 15.50
C PRO A 414 19.94 4.09 15.64
N GLU A 415 19.98 3.35 16.76
CA GLU A 415 21.00 2.33 17.03
C GLU A 415 20.72 1.01 16.30
N PHE A 416 19.44 0.64 16.22
CA PHE A 416 18.91 -0.53 15.49
C PHE A 416 18.00 -0.03 14.36
N PRO A 417 18.58 0.50 13.26
CA PRO A 417 17.83 1.22 12.23
C PRO A 417 17.11 0.28 11.25
N TRP A 418 16.30 -0.62 11.79
CA TRP A 418 15.44 -1.55 11.06
C TRP A 418 14.13 -1.74 11.82
N HIS A 419 13.06 -2.01 11.07
CA HIS A 419 11.77 -2.42 11.62
C HIS A 419 11.73 -3.93 11.76
N THR A 420 11.00 -4.43 12.76
CA THR A 420 10.90 -5.88 13.02
C THR A 420 9.45 -6.30 13.16
N GLN A 421 9.11 -7.42 12.54
CA GLN A 421 7.85 -8.12 12.73
C GLN A 421 8.18 -9.55 13.17
N ILE A 422 7.77 -9.90 14.39
CA ILE A 422 7.95 -11.21 15.01
C ILE A 422 6.54 -11.77 15.19
N HIS A 423 6.07 -12.49 14.18
CA HIS A 423 4.65 -12.74 14.00
C HIS A 423 4.37 -14.04 13.26
N ARG A 424 3.13 -14.26 12.82
CA ARG A 424 2.86 -15.18 11.70
C ARG A 424 2.13 -14.41 10.61
N ASP A 425 2.55 -14.65 9.38
CA ASP A 425 1.90 -14.07 8.22
C ASP A 425 1.45 -15.14 7.25
N ALA A 426 0.54 -14.76 6.37
CA ALA A 426 0.13 -15.55 5.22
C ALA A 426 1.12 -15.44 4.03
N PHE A 427 2.35 -15.01 4.28
CA PHE A 427 3.46 -15.05 3.32
C PHE A 427 4.41 -16.18 3.72
N SER A 428 4.10 -17.42 3.34
CA SER A 428 5.05 -18.53 3.54
C SER A 428 5.97 -18.62 2.34
N TYR A 429 7.26 -18.39 2.57
CA TYR A 429 8.32 -18.54 1.57
C TYR A 429 9.03 -19.90 1.65
N GLY A 430 8.72 -20.69 2.68
CA GLY A 430 9.34 -21.99 2.94
C GLY A 430 8.45 -23.16 2.52
N GLU A 431 9.09 -24.22 2.01
CA GLU A 431 8.46 -25.49 1.62
C GLU A 431 8.18 -26.43 2.80
N ALA A 432 8.41 -25.99 4.05
CA ALA A 432 8.47 -26.87 5.23
C ALA A 432 7.20 -27.69 5.52
N GLY A 433 6.07 -27.38 4.88
CA GLY A 433 4.93 -28.28 4.79
C GLY A 433 4.33 -28.69 6.14
N PRO A 434 3.50 -29.75 6.18
CA PRO A 434 2.72 -30.17 7.35
C PRO A 434 3.54 -30.89 8.45
N LEU A 435 4.89 -30.85 8.39
CA LEU A 435 5.76 -31.66 9.24
C LEU A 435 6.00 -31.07 10.64
N VAL A 436 5.66 -29.80 10.85
CA VAL A 436 5.77 -29.10 12.14
C VAL A 436 4.44 -28.47 12.49
N ASP A 437 4.03 -28.57 13.76
CA ASP A 437 2.78 -27.98 14.22
C ASP A 437 2.82 -26.45 14.11
N PRO A 438 1.88 -25.80 13.39
CA PRO A 438 1.91 -24.36 13.15
C PRO A 438 1.75 -23.52 14.43
N ARG A 439 1.29 -24.11 15.55
CA ARG A 439 1.16 -23.40 16.83
C ARG A 439 2.50 -23.02 17.45
N VAL A 440 3.58 -23.70 17.06
CA VAL A 440 4.93 -23.45 17.57
C VAL A 440 5.85 -22.78 16.56
N VAL A 441 5.33 -22.41 15.39
CA VAL A 441 6.09 -21.70 14.34
C VAL A 441 5.90 -20.19 14.47
N VAL A 442 7.00 -19.45 14.40
CA VAL A 442 7.01 -17.97 14.40
C VAL A 442 7.89 -17.47 13.25
N ASP A 443 7.43 -16.48 12.52
CA ASP A 443 8.17 -15.79 11.49
C ASP A 443 8.89 -14.57 12.07
N LEU A 444 10.09 -14.32 11.57
CA LEU A 444 10.81 -13.07 11.79
C LEU A 444 11.03 -12.39 10.44
N ARG A 445 10.55 -11.15 10.31
CA ARG A 445 10.83 -10.26 9.17
C ARG A 445 11.46 -8.98 9.68
N PHE A 446 12.67 -8.70 9.22
CA PHE A 446 13.41 -7.50 9.58
C PHE A 446 13.63 -6.67 8.31
N PHE A 447 13.25 -5.40 8.37
CA PHE A 447 13.25 -4.49 7.23
C PHE A 447 14.25 -3.37 7.47
N GLY A 448 15.21 -3.20 6.58
CA GLY A 448 16.23 -2.16 6.70
C GLY A 448 15.83 -0.88 5.99
N LYS A 449 16.40 0.26 6.40
CA LYS A 449 16.29 1.51 5.65
C LYS A 449 17.35 1.59 4.56
N GLN A 450 17.03 2.25 3.45
CA GLN A 450 18.03 2.67 2.46
C GLN A 450 17.97 4.17 2.23
N LYS A 451 19.15 4.77 2.06
CA LYS A 451 19.28 6.19 1.79
C LYS A 451 18.81 6.49 0.35
N PRO A 452 18.06 7.58 0.13
CA PRO A 452 17.76 8.02 -1.22
C PRO A 452 19.04 8.39 -1.99
N ASP A 453 19.22 7.84 -3.19
CA ASP A 453 20.32 8.13 -4.11
C ASP A 453 19.74 8.50 -5.48
N VAL A 454 20.20 9.60 -6.07
CA VAL A 454 19.74 10.07 -7.39
C VAL A 454 19.94 9.03 -8.51
N ASN A 455 20.95 8.16 -8.37
CA ASN A 455 21.26 7.11 -9.33
C ASN A 455 20.31 5.91 -9.19
N ASN A 456 19.67 5.76 -8.03
CA ASN A 456 18.62 4.78 -7.84
C ASN A 456 17.33 5.34 -8.44
N ARG A 457 16.88 4.74 -9.54
CA ARG A 457 15.79 5.28 -10.36
C ARG A 457 14.96 4.25 -11.10
N ILE A 458 13.77 4.67 -11.49
CA ILE A 458 12.91 4.02 -12.47
C ILE A 458 13.05 4.79 -13.78
N ILE A 459 13.28 4.07 -14.86
CA ILE A 459 13.25 4.55 -16.23
C ILE A 459 12.01 3.97 -16.88
N PHE A 460 11.22 4.80 -17.55
CA PHE A 460 10.10 4.33 -18.36
C PHE A 460 10.54 4.21 -19.82
N GLU A 461 10.32 3.05 -20.42
CA GLU A 461 10.77 2.76 -21.79
C GLU A 461 9.90 3.46 -22.84
N ASP A 462 10.52 3.98 -23.89
CA ASP A 462 9.81 4.68 -24.98
C ASP A 462 9.31 3.72 -26.07
N GLU A 463 9.91 2.53 -26.16
CA GLU A 463 9.72 1.56 -27.24
C GLU A 463 9.19 0.20 -26.74
N VAL A 464 9.03 0.05 -25.43
CA VAL A 464 8.58 -1.20 -24.80
C VAL A 464 7.42 -0.87 -23.89
N ASP A 465 6.29 -1.51 -24.14
CA ASP A 465 5.09 -1.36 -23.32
C ASP A 465 4.94 -2.54 -22.36
N ASP A 466 4.32 -2.26 -21.22
CA ASP A 466 3.83 -3.28 -20.30
C ASP A 466 2.57 -3.99 -20.84
N ALA A 467 2.09 -4.97 -20.09
CA ALA A 467 0.91 -5.76 -20.47
C ALA A 467 -0.39 -4.93 -20.62
N TYR A 468 -0.38 -3.68 -20.18
CA TYR A 468 -1.49 -2.74 -20.24
C TYR A 468 -1.18 -1.59 -21.21
N GLY A 469 -0.22 -1.71 -22.13
CA GLY A 469 0.05 -0.68 -23.14
C GLY A 469 0.55 0.64 -22.56
N MET A 470 1.19 0.60 -21.38
CA MET A 470 1.86 1.76 -20.77
C MET A 470 3.38 1.59 -20.85
N PRO A 471 4.17 2.68 -20.85
CA PRO A 471 5.63 2.59 -20.85
C PRO A 471 6.18 1.59 -19.83
N GLN A 472 6.92 0.58 -20.29
CA GLN A 472 7.49 -0.46 -19.44
C GLN A 472 8.43 0.17 -18.40
N PRO A 473 8.27 -0.11 -17.10
CA PRO A 473 9.21 0.31 -16.09
C PRO A 473 10.49 -0.54 -16.10
N THR A 474 11.65 0.12 -15.98
CA THR A 474 12.98 -0.47 -15.84
C THR A 474 13.66 0.11 -14.60
N PHE A 475 14.19 -0.75 -13.74
CA PHE A 475 14.92 -0.32 -12.56
C PHE A 475 16.41 -0.15 -12.84
N GLU A 476 16.98 0.91 -12.28
CA GLU A 476 18.40 1.00 -11.98
C GLU A 476 18.54 1.20 -10.47
N TYR A 477 18.81 0.13 -9.74
CA TYR A 477 18.88 0.12 -8.29
C TYR A 477 20.10 -0.63 -7.79
N VAL A 478 20.95 0.06 -7.02
CA VAL A 478 22.12 -0.53 -6.37
C VAL A 478 22.21 0.01 -4.94
N PRO A 479 22.16 -0.87 -3.92
CA PRO A 479 22.43 -0.47 -2.54
C PRO A 479 23.86 0.08 -2.37
N ASP A 480 24.00 1.16 -1.59
CA ASP A 480 25.32 1.67 -1.23
C ASP A 480 26.03 0.82 -0.15
N GLU A 481 27.32 1.07 0.05
CA GLU A 481 28.16 0.30 0.98
C GLU A 481 27.69 0.42 2.44
N GLU A 482 27.18 1.59 2.83
CA GLU A 482 26.63 1.83 4.18
C GLU A 482 25.38 0.99 4.40
N SER A 483 24.44 1.00 3.45
CA SER A 483 23.20 0.24 3.47
C SER A 483 23.47 -1.27 3.48
N ALA A 484 24.50 -1.73 2.75
CA ALA A 484 24.95 -3.12 2.80
C ALA A 484 25.49 -3.53 4.19
N ARG A 485 26.28 -2.66 4.85
CA ARG A 485 26.75 -2.88 6.22
C ARG A 485 25.60 -2.92 7.22
N LEU A 486 24.64 -2.00 7.11
CA LEU A 486 23.44 -1.98 7.95
C LEU A 486 22.59 -3.23 7.76
N SER A 487 22.43 -3.70 6.53
CA SER A 487 21.71 -4.94 6.22
C SER A 487 22.37 -6.16 6.87
N SER A 488 23.70 -6.26 6.84
CA SER A 488 24.44 -7.33 7.53
C SER A 488 24.24 -7.29 9.05
N ARG A 489 24.23 -6.09 9.66
CA ARG A 489 23.92 -5.93 11.09
C ARG A 489 22.48 -6.33 11.42
N MET A 490 21.53 -5.96 10.56
CA MET A 490 20.12 -6.35 10.70
C MET A 490 19.94 -7.86 10.65
N MET A 491 20.60 -8.54 9.70
CA MET A 491 20.58 -10.01 9.61
C MET A 491 21.10 -10.64 10.91
N LYS A 492 22.22 -10.13 11.43
CA LYS A 492 22.75 -10.61 12.72
C LYS A 492 21.74 -10.41 13.85
N ASP A 493 21.16 -9.22 13.98
CA ASP A 493 20.17 -8.93 15.02
C ASP A 493 18.94 -9.84 14.91
N MET A 494 18.45 -10.10 13.70
CA MET A 494 17.37 -11.08 13.47
C MET A 494 17.75 -12.47 13.97
N THR A 495 18.98 -12.93 13.69
CA THR A 495 19.45 -14.23 14.19
C THR A 495 19.60 -14.26 15.72
N ASP A 496 20.03 -13.17 16.35
CA ASP A 496 20.14 -13.07 17.80
C ASP A 496 18.75 -13.15 18.45
N VAL A 497 17.77 -12.40 17.92
CA VAL A 497 16.36 -12.43 18.38
C VAL A 497 15.72 -13.80 18.14
N ALA A 498 15.94 -14.41 16.98
CA ALA A 498 15.45 -15.75 16.66
C ALA A 498 15.94 -16.78 17.67
N ASN A 499 17.23 -16.73 18.02
CA ASN A 499 17.85 -17.65 18.97
C ASN A 499 17.31 -17.50 20.39
N VAL A 500 16.70 -16.38 20.78
CA VAL A 500 16.00 -16.28 22.07
C VAL A 500 14.70 -17.08 22.06
N LEU A 501 14.00 -17.10 20.93
CA LEU A 501 12.67 -17.70 20.80
C LEU A 501 12.69 -19.18 20.44
N GLY A 502 13.63 -19.62 19.60
CA GLY A 502 13.56 -20.94 18.97
C GLY A 502 14.77 -21.34 18.15
N GLY A 503 14.71 -22.54 17.59
CA GLY A 503 15.63 -23.01 16.55
C GLY A 503 15.03 -22.79 15.16
N TYR A 504 15.86 -22.60 14.14
CA TYR A 504 15.37 -22.36 12.78
C TYR A 504 14.56 -23.55 12.24
N LEU A 505 13.44 -23.24 11.59
CA LEU A 505 12.67 -24.22 10.85
C LEU A 505 13.42 -24.57 9.56
N PRO A 506 13.76 -25.86 9.31
CA PRO A 506 14.40 -26.26 8.06
C PRO A 506 13.59 -25.84 6.84
N GLY A 507 14.26 -25.27 5.83
CA GLY A 507 13.61 -24.65 4.66
C GLY A 507 13.36 -23.14 4.82
N SER A 508 13.39 -22.63 6.05
CA SER A 508 13.17 -21.21 6.37
C SER A 508 14.31 -20.64 7.23
N ASN A 509 15.54 -21.05 6.91
CA ASN A 509 16.76 -20.51 7.54
C ASN A 509 16.91 -19.00 7.25
N PRO A 510 17.69 -18.26 8.07
CA PRO A 510 18.00 -16.86 7.85
C PRO A 510 18.49 -16.58 6.43
N GLN A 511 17.76 -15.70 5.72
CA GLN A 511 18.05 -15.33 4.34
C GLN A 511 17.59 -13.90 4.06
N PHE A 512 18.23 -13.25 3.08
CA PHE A 512 17.66 -12.05 2.48
C PHE A 512 16.64 -12.44 1.42
N MET A 513 15.52 -11.74 1.41
CA MET A 513 14.52 -11.88 0.36
C MET A 513 14.98 -11.16 -0.90
N THR A 514 14.45 -11.57 -2.05
CA THR A 514 14.70 -10.90 -3.34
C THR A 514 14.36 -9.41 -3.24
N PRO A 515 15.22 -8.50 -3.74
CA PRO A 515 14.95 -7.06 -3.73
C PRO A 515 13.59 -6.71 -4.36
N GLY A 516 12.83 -5.83 -3.70
CA GLY A 516 11.46 -5.47 -4.09
C GLY A 516 10.37 -6.34 -3.44
N LEU A 517 10.68 -7.49 -2.83
CA LEU A 517 9.65 -8.34 -2.21
C LEU A 517 9.02 -7.72 -0.95
N ALA A 518 9.62 -6.66 -0.40
CA ALA A 518 9.02 -5.87 0.66
C ALA A 518 7.81 -5.07 0.18
N LEU A 519 7.75 -4.71 -1.11
CA LEU A 519 6.70 -3.89 -1.71
C LEU A 519 6.54 -2.55 -0.97
N HIS A 520 7.66 -2.02 -0.47
CA HIS A 520 7.73 -0.79 0.32
C HIS A 520 8.43 0.34 -0.45
N LEU A 521 8.54 0.20 -1.77
CA LEU A 521 9.10 1.19 -2.69
C LEU A 521 8.62 2.63 -2.39
N GLY A 522 9.56 3.51 -2.11
CA GLY A 522 9.37 4.93 -1.83
C GLY A 522 10.13 5.84 -2.79
N GLY A 523 9.94 7.15 -2.64
CA GLY A 523 10.73 8.18 -3.34
C GLY A 523 10.40 8.44 -4.81
N THR A 524 9.62 7.60 -5.47
CA THR A 524 9.36 7.68 -6.93
C THR A 524 8.67 8.98 -7.39
N THR A 525 7.91 9.62 -6.51
CA THR A 525 7.31 10.96 -6.67
C THR A 525 7.52 11.80 -5.42
N ARG A 526 8.75 11.82 -4.89
CA ARG A 526 9.09 12.35 -3.57
C ARG A 526 8.65 13.81 -3.33
N LEU A 527 8.21 14.09 -2.11
CA LEU A 527 7.89 15.46 -1.68
C LEU A 527 9.15 16.23 -1.24
N GLY A 528 9.07 17.56 -1.31
CA GLY A 528 10.08 18.45 -0.77
C GLY A 528 9.50 19.78 -0.31
N ARG A 529 10.28 20.55 0.45
CA ARG A 529 10.04 21.98 0.66
C ARG A 529 10.41 22.75 -0.61
N GLU A 530 10.05 24.04 -0.66
CA GLU A 530 10.44 24.91 -1.78
C GLU A 530 11.96 24.92 -2.01
N SER A 531 12.77 24.91 -0.93
CA SER A 531 14.23 24.81 -1.01
C SER A 531 14.74 23.49 -1.59
N GLU A 532 13.89 22.46 -1.65
CA GLU A 532 14.18 21.11 -2.15
C GLU A 532 13.46 20.84 -3.49
N LYS A 533 12.84 21.86 -4.10
CA LYS A 533 12.10 21.76 -5.36
C LYS A 533 12.92 21.15 -6.48
N ALA A 534 14.21 21.50 -6.55
CA ALA A 534 15.13 20.99 -7.56
C ALA A 534 15.47 19.50 -7.41
N GLU A 535 15.05 18.86 -6.32
CA GLU A 535 15.30 17.45 -6.01
C GLU A 535 14.01 16.65 -5.81
N SER A 536 12.83 17.28 -5.92
CA SER A 536 11.53 16.67 -5.59
C SER A 536 10.51 16.80 -6.74
N VAL A 537 9.40 16.08 -6.63
CA VAL A 537 8.31 16.08 -7.62
C VAL A 537 7.16 16.99 -7.21
N ALA A 538 6.88 17.06 -5.91
CA ALA A 538 5.77 17.81 -5.36
C ALA A 538 6.12 18.46 -4.02
N ASP A 539 5.30 19.41 -3.58
CA ASP A 539 5.41 20.03 -2.26
C ASP A 539 4.87 19.12 -1.14
N TYR A 540 4.98 19.51 0.13
CA TYR A 540 4.38 18.76 1.26
C TYR A 540 2.84 18.86 1.37
N ASN A 541 2.16 19.48 0.41
CA ASN A 541 0.72 19.30 0.20
C ASN A 541 0.43 18.33 -0.96
N SER A 542 1.49 17.69 -1.46
CA SER A 542 1.50 16.78 -2.59
C SER A 542 1.09 17.41 -3.92
N LEU A 543 1.12 18.74 -4.03
CA LEU A 543 0.91 19.46 -5.28
C LEU A 543 2.18 19.37 -6.13
N VAL A 544 2.07 18.83 -7.34
CA VAL A 544 3.20 18.68 -8.26
C VAL A 544 3.74 20.06 -8.64
N TRP A 545 5.07 20.21 -8.57
CA TRP A 545 5.73 21.46 -8.88
C TRP A 545 5.37 21.96 -10.27
N ASN A 546 5.23 23.28 -10.41
CA ASN A 546 4.87 23.93 -11.67
C ASN A 546 3.50 23.50 -12.23
N THR A 547 2.61 22.99 -11.38
CA THR A 547 1.19 22.73 -11.72
C THR A 547 0.24 23.51 -10.82
N LYS A 548 -1.01 23.69 -11.26
CA LYS A 548 -2.06 24.35 -10.45
C LYS A 548 -2.93 23.37 -9.66
N ASN A 549 -3.12 22.17 -10.18
CA ASN A 549 -4.23 21.30 -9.79
C ASN A 549 -3.91 19.80 -9.92
N LEU A 550 -2.63 19.42 -9.94
CA LEU A 550 -2.18 18.03 -10.03
C LEU A 550 -1.52 17.59 -8.72
N TYR A 551 -2.03 16.51 -8.13
CA TYR A 551 -1.57 15.96 -6.87
C TYR A 551 -1.09 14.51 -7.06
N VAL A 552 -0.07 14.12 -6.31
CA VAL A 552 0.46 12.74 -6.30
C VAL A 552 0.33 12.13 -4.92
N ALA A 553 0.08 10.82 -4.83
CA ALA A 553 -0.08 10.17 -3.54
C ALA A 553 0.40 8.71 -3.56
N GLY A 554 0.75 8.19 -2.38
CA GLY A 554 1.23 6.81 -2.19
C GLY A 554 2.58 6.75 -1.47
N ASN A 555 3.21 5.58 -1.46
CA ASN A 555 4.54 5.41 -0.86
C ASN A 555 5.61 6.20 -1.61
N GLY A 556 5.43 6.40 -2.93
CA GLY A 556 6.34 7.18 -3.78
C GLY A 556 6.53 8.62 -3.32
N VAL A 557 5.62 9.19 -2.53
CA VAL A 557 5.76 10.57 -2.03
C VAL A 557 6.76 10.69 -0.88
N ILE A 558 7.11 9.59 -0.20
CA ILE A 558 7.98 9.63 0.98
C ILE A 558 9.44 9.90 0.54
N PRO A 559 10.06 11.02 0.96
CA PRO A 559 11.40 11.41 0.49
C PRO A 559 12.56 10.89 1.33
N THR A 560 12.29 10.25 2.47
CA THR A 560 13.27 9.85 3.51
C THR A 560 13.68 8.39 3.39
N ALA A 561 14.75 8.03 4.10
CA ALA A 561 15.11 6.64 4.34
C ALA A 561 14.23 6.06 5.46
N PHE A 562 13.43 5.04 5.17
CA PHE A 562 12.56 4.40 6.16
C PHE A 562 12.63 2.87 6.09
N ALA A 563 12.37 2.23 7.22
CA ALA A 563 12.34 0.79 7.44
C ALA A 563 10.96 0.31 7.90
N SER A 564 10.23 1.15 8.63
CA SER A 564 8.85 0.90 9.06
C SER A 564 7.90 0.81 7.85
N ASN A 565 6.80 0.06 7.97
CA ASN A 565 5.83 -0.06 6.87
C ASN A 565 5.22 1.32 6.52
N PRO A 566 5.18 1.71 5.23
CA PRO A 566 4.94 3.11 4.86
C PRO A 566 3.48 3.55 4.82
N THR A 567 2.52 2.62 4.76
CA THR A 567 1.13 2.95 4.41
C THR A 567 0.50 3.98 5.34
N LEU A 568 0.71 3.88 6.67
CA LEU A 568 0.16 4.83 7.62
C LEU A 568 0.71 6.25 7.39
N THR A 569 2.01 6.37 7.11
CA THR A 569 2.66 7.64 6.76
C THR A 569 2.13 8.20 5.44
N SER A 570 1.93 7.36 4.42
CA SER A 570 1.31 7.77 3.16
C SER A 570 -0.13 8.24 3.34
N MET A 571 -0.91 7.59 4.21
CA MET A 571 -2.26 8.04 4.57
C MET A 571 -2.23 9.39 5.29
N ALA A 572 -1.32 9.59 6.24
CA ALA A 572 -1.11 10.86 6.93
C ALA A 572 -0.81 12.01 5.93
N LEU A 573 0.08 11.77 4.95
CA LEU A 573 0.37 12.76 3.90
C LEU A 573 -0.83 12.99 2.96
N ALA A 574 -1.59 11.96 2.63
CA ALA A 574 -2.81 12.08 1.82
C ALA A 574 -3.91 12.89 2.53
N ILE A 575 -4.09 12.71 3.85
CA ILE A 575 -4.99 13.53 4.67
C ILE A 575 -4.60 15.00 4.59
N ARG A 576 -3.30 15.29 4.78
CA ARG A 576 -2.76 16.65 4.69
C ARG A 576 -3.00 17.27 3.31
N SER A 577 -2.79 16.48 2.25
CA SER A 577 -2.97 16.90 0.87
C SER A 577 -4.44 17.14 0.52
N ALA A 578 -5.35 16.26 0.93
CA ALA A 578 -6.79 16.42 0.73
C ALA A 578 -7.30 17.72 1.36
N ALA A 579 -6.83 18.08 2.57
CA ALA A 579 -7.17 19.36 3.19
C ALA A 579 -6.74 20.57 2.34
N SER A 580 -5.52 20.55 1.78
CA SER A 580 -5.03 21.60 0.87
C SER A 580 -5.84 21.65 -0.44
N LEU A 581 -6.17 20.49 -1.00
CA LEU A 581 -6.99 20.38 -2.21
C LEU A 581 -8.40 20.98 -1.99
N MET A 582 -9.00 20.77 -0.83
CA MET A 582 -10.31 21.34 -0.49
C MET A 582 -10.25 22.87 -0.39
N GLU A 583 -9.20 23.43 0.22
CA GLU A 583 -8.97 24.89 0.23
C GLU A 583 -8.86 25.45 -1.20
N TYR A 584 -8.09 24.76 -2.06
CA TYR A 584 -7.94 25.13 -3.47
C TYR A 584 -9.30 25.17 -4.18
N LEU A 585 -10.10 24.11 -4.10
CA LEU A 585 -11.41 24.02 -4.75
C LEU A 585 -12.35 25.13 -4.25
N SER A 586 -12.35 25.38 -2.95
CA SER A 586 -13.22 26.37 -2.32
C SER A 586 -12.87 27.80 -2.71
N SER A 587 -11.57 28.10 -2.81
CA SER A 587 -11.08 29.41 -3.27
C SER A 587 -11.38 29.67 -4.75
N SER A 588 -11.48 28.61 -5.56
CA SER A 588 -11.82 28.68 -6.98
C SER A 588 -13.31 28.97 -7.22
N GLU A 589 -14.19 28.54 -6.30
CA GLU A 589 -15.64 28.75 -6.37
C GLU A 589 -16.07 30.16 -5.96
N GLY A 590 -15.39 30.78 -4.98
CA GLY A 590 -15.68 32.16 -4.52
C GLY A 590 -15.53 33.26 -5.58
N LYS A 591 -14.98 32.94 -6.77
CA LYS A 591 -14.86 33.87 -7.92
C LYS A 591 -15.96 33.73 -8.98
N LYS A 592 -16.82 32.70 -8.90
CA LYS A 592 -17.97 32.52 -9.79
C LYS A 592 -19.24 32.41 -8.95
N GLY A 593 -20.01 33.50 -8.87
CA GLY A 593 -21.33 33.47 -8.24
C GLY A 593 -22.22 32.42 -8.90
N SER A 594 -22.54 31.35 -8.18
CA SER A 594 -23.67 30.49 -8.54
C SER A 594 -24.26 29.79 -7.32
N SER A 595 -25.59 29.70 -7.38
CA SER A 595 -26.54 29.14 -6.42
C SER A 595 -26.33 27.64 -6.16
N GLY A 596 -25.91 27.29 -4.96
CA GLY A 596 -25.89 25.92 -4.46
C GLY A 596 -25.60 25.91 -2.96
N THR A 597 -26.28 25.04 -2.23
CA THR A 597 -26.35 24.94 -0.76
C THR A 597 -25.06 24.47 -0.07
N ARG A 598 -23.88 24.95 -0.49
CA ARG A 598 -22.61 24.73 0.24
C ARG A 598 -22.42 25.86 1.26
N PRO A 599 -21.94 25.57 2.49
CA PRO A 599 -21.68 26.61 3.48
C PRO A 599 -20.69 27.66 2.94
N ALA A 600 -20.97 28.94 3.22
CA ALA A 600 -20.33 30.10 2.59
C ALA A 600 -18.82 30.27 2.87
N THR A 601 -18.25 29.47 3.78
CA THR A 601 -16.83 29.44 4.09
C THR A 601 -16.41 27.99 4.24
N SER A 602 -15.47 27.55 3.41
CA SER A 602 -14.87 26.22 3.58
C SER A 602 -13.87 26.28 4.72
N PRO A 603 -13.85 25.25 5.58
CA PRO A 603 -12.96 25.22 6.73
C PRO A 603 -11.49 25.28 6.28
N THR A 604 -10.68 25.97 7.07
CA THR A 604 -9.23 25.99 6.94
C THR A 604 -8.66 24.59 7.15
N LYS A 605 -7.46 24.34 6.63
CA LYS A 605 -6.71 23.10 6.84
C LYS A 605 -6.62 22.70 8.32
N ALA A 606 -6.45 23.66 9.22
CA ALA A 606 -6.38 23.40 10.65
C ALA A 606 -7.74 22.93 11.22
N GLU A 607 -8.84 23.51 10.75
CA GLU A 607 -10.20 23.06 11.11
C GLU A 607 -10.48 21.67 10.51
N GLU A 608 -9.99 21.40 9.31
CA GLU A 608 -10.16 20.11 8.64
C GLU A 608 -9.42 18.97 9.33
N LEU A 609 -8.17 19.20 9.75
CA LEU A 609 -7.42 18.21 10.51
C LEU A 609 -8.05 17.94 11.87
N LYS A 610 -8.61 18.97 12.53
CA LYS A 610 -9.34 18.82 13.80
C LYS A 610 -10.66 18.05 13.61
N TRP A 611 -11.37 18.28 12.51
CA TRP A 611 -12.60 17.55 12.19
C TRP A 611 -12.36 16.04 12.12
N LEU A 612 -11.19 15.60 11.65
CA LEU A 612 -10.86 14.18 11.47
C LEU A 612 -10.63 13.42 12.77
N VAL A 613 -10.28 14.13 13.84
CA VAL A 613 -10.04 13.54 15.17
C VAL A 613 -11.24 13.74 16.11
N ASP A 614 -12.27 14.47 15.69
CA ASP A 614 -13.48 14.70 16.49
C ASP A 614 -14.44 13.50 16.45
N LYS A 615 -14.37 12.67 17.50
CA LYS A 615 -15.22 11.48 17.69
C LYS A 615 -16.71 11.80 17.85
N SER A 616 -17.09 13.03 18.16
CA SER A 616 -18.50 13.43 18.29
C SER A 616 -19.18 13.65 16.93
N ASN A 617 -18.38 13.76 15.87
CA ASN A 617 -18.86 14.02 14.53
C ASN A 617 -19.59 12.82 13.94
N LYS A 618 -20.78 13.03 13.38
CA LYS A 618 -21.57 11.97 12.71
C LYS A 618 -20.84 11.33 11.52
N ASN A 619 -19.90 12.06 10.91
CA ASN A 619 -19.08 11.59 9.80
C ASN A 619 -17.76 10.95 10.24
N TYR A 620 -17.48 10.93 11.56
CA TYR A 620 -16.29 10.29 12.11
C TYR A 620 -16.26 8.81 11.70
N PRO A 621 -15.10 8.27 11.27
CA PRO A 621 -14.98 6.87 10.89
C PRO A 621 -15.28 5.94 12.07
N LYS A 622 -16.48 5.36 12.10
CA LYS A 622 -16.88 4.43 13.15
C LYS A 622 -16.47 3.00 12.81
N HIS A 623 -15.17 2.72 12.78
CA HIS A 623 -14.64 1.41 12.36
C HIS A 623 -15.14 0.21 13.18
N LYS A 624 -15.56 0.44 14.42
CA LYS A 624 -16.18 -0.58 15.28
C LYS A 624 -17.65 -0.86 14.92
N GLU A 625 -18.28 -0.02 14.10
CA GLU A 625 -19.67 -0.16 13.65
C GLU A 625 -19.78 -0.81 12.25
N LEU A 626 -18.66 -1.13 11.58
CA LEU A 626 -18.63 -2.10 10.45
C LEU A 626 -18.82 -3.56 10.93
N ARG A 627 -19.24 -3.74 12.19
CA ARG A 627 -19.72 -5.00 12.73
C ARG A 627 -20.95 -5.42 11.94
N GLU A 628 -20.92 -6.67 11.50
CA GLU A 628 -21.97 -7.48 10.85
C GLU A 628 -23.08 -6.69 10.16
N LEU A 629 -23.20 -6.87 8.84
CA LEU A 629 -24.37 -6.47 8.06
C LEU A 629 -25.61 -7.24 8.57
N ASP A 630 -26.14 -6.87 9.72
CA ASP A 630 -27.40 -7.39 10.27
C ASP A 630 -28.61 -6.97 9.41
N ASN A 631 -28.40 -6.15 8.37
CA ASN A 631 -29.47 -5.63 7.51
C ASN A 631 -29.33 -5.96 6.02
N VAL A 632 -28.38 -6.80 5.59
CA VAL A 632 -28.44 -7.37 4.23
C VAL A 632 -29.20 -8.68 4.32
N VAL A 633 -30.53 -8.56 4.26
CA VAL A 633 -31.38 -9.69 3.88
C VAL A 633 -30.96 -10.07 2.46
N LEU A 634 -30.13 -11.12 2.33
CA LEU A 634 -29.95 -11.83 1.07
C LEU A 634 -31.33 -12.42 0.70
N THR A 635 -32.14 -11.63 0.02
CA THR A 635 -33.26 -12.16 -0.76
C THR A 635 -32.64 -12.84 -1.96
N HIS A 636 -32.20 -14.10 -1.78
CA HIS A 636 -31.98 -14.96 -2.93
C HIS A 636 -33.28 -14.94 -3.75
N PRO A 637 -33.26 -14.52 -5.03
CA PRO A 637 -34.26 -15.03 -5.94
C PRO A 637 -33.91 -16.51 -6.09
N VAL A 638 -34.69 -17.37 -5.44
CA VAL A 638 -34.84 -18.75 -5.91
C VAL A 638 -35.40 -18.63 -7.32
N HIS A 639 -34.51 -18.56 -8.31
CA HIS A 639 -34.90 -18.83 -9.68
C HIS A 639 -35.03 -20.35 -9.79
N ALA A 640 -36.26 -20.76 -10.05
CA ALA A 640 -36.69 -22.11 -10.39
C ALA A 640 -36.03 -22.64 -11.65
#